data_AF-A0A378JK87-F1
#
_entry.id   AF-A0A378JK87-F1
#
_cell.length_a   1.000
_cell.length_b   1.000
_cell.length_c   1.000
_cell.angle_alpha   90.00
_cell.angle_beta   90.00
_cell.angle_gamma   90.00
#
_symmetry.space_group_name_H-M   'P 1'
#
loop_
_entity.id
_entity.type
_entity.pdbx_description
1 polymer ?
#
loop_
_entity_poly.entity_id
_entity_poly.type
_entity_poly.pdbx_seq_one_letter_code
_entity_poly.pdbx_strand_id
1 'polypeptide(L)'
;MSKWAESFFEGVDTFFAWLSTSLKQTTESYCELETADSPTVLVNHDGSLLSIIKVEGITALSGTDEFQILVEGLTNSFQAAMGRPGHALQVFFSHDKQNIKKVIEKVYTPAHSTAERLELNLADLFKERVDYLAQYCADEKVYFVLFTRPINLAQEQLKAANKAKIKMIRDTKAPPFKNTQTVYAAIPELRDTHEAYVRAILNDLATLNIFANLMEVHEAVHAIRMTADADFTAEDWRATLPGDKIFPREINDFEGDASDLLWPSLAKQIIPRDAFSLDLRTVQVGDKIYSSVFIDLFPKEVRPFISLFSRILPSHVPWRISFLIESEGLDTIRFKGLLSSILSFSSAQNRLISDSVNLLKYLKLNTDDAIVKLRVVATTWAKEGEIPLLRRRSSELVKAIQGWGSTDISEICGDPFAGFVSSMLATTTNSAAVPSVAPLSDVITMLPITRPASPWATGAILFRSPDGKPWPYQPGSTQQTTWIDLIYARPGSGKSVLSNALNLALCLSAGITRLARIAIIDIGPSSSGLISLLKEALPASKRHLAAYYRLRMTPEYSINPFDTQLGCRYPTASERSFLVNFLTLLTTPLGSPKPYDGMADLAGMVVDELYKSMADEFNPTPYAPGVEEFIDSILEEIGFIRDSKSTWWEVTDSLFSAGFMHEAMLAQRYAMPLIADAASICRTASIEDLYEKVTTPTGESLINAFSRMISGAVREYPILSRVTSFDIGDARVVSLDLDEVAKSGGDAADRQTSVMYMLARYVLARHYYLTEESLSSIPDQYRDYHKNRILEIREDPKRIVYDEFHRTAKSLAVRDQVLIDMREGRKWKVQIALLSQSVEDFDSVMIDFATSIYIMDAGPSQAVEKTTQIFGLSDTAKIALRTRVHGPRAGGATFLAQYATKTGVNVQLLTLTLGPIELWAFSTTAEDAAVRNRLYRHLGPAEARRVLANLFPNGSIAKEVEDRLAAVKAQEGLIEEDAMDSVIEQLIHDILEAYSKDPDIKVLPAKAV
;
A
#
# COMPACT_ATOMS: atom_id res chain seq x y z
N MET A 1 58.74 31.97 -29.03
CA MET A 1 58.03 33.08 -28.35
C MET A 1 56.52 32.82 -28.27
N SER A 2 55.85 32.30 -29.31
CA SER A 2 54.40 31.98 -29.24
C SER A 2 54.02 31.02 -28.10
N LYS A 3 54.74 29.89 -27.94
CA LYS A 3 54.49 28.94 -26.83
C LYS A 3 54.67 29.52 -25.42
N TRP A 4 55.52 30.53 -25.26
CA TRP A 4 55.73 31.21 -23.97
C TRP A 4 54.65 32.25 -23.71
N ALA A 5 54.14 32.90 -24.76
CA ALA A 5 53.00 33.81 -24.67
C ALA A 5 51.70 33.03 -24.41
N GLU A 6 51.44 31.94 -25.13
CA GLU A 6 50.29 31.04 -24.89
C GLU A 6 50.31 30.48 -23.46
N SER A 7 51.44 29.93 -23.00
CA SER A 7 51.56 29.42 -21.62
C SER A 7 51.43 30.52 -20.56
N PHE A 8 51.75 31.78 -20.87
CA PHE A 8 51.57 32.92 -19.97
C PHE A 8 50.11 33.38 -19.93
N PHE A 9 49.46 33.54 -21.09
CA PHE A 9 48.04 33.88 -21.17
C PHE A 9 47.15 32.78 -20.59
N GLU A 10 47.44 31.51 -20.87
CA GLU A 10 46.73 30.38 -20.29
C GLU A 10 46.95 30.29 -18.76
N GLY A 11 48.13 30.66 -18.27
CA GLY A 11 48.42 30.79 -16.84
C GLY A 11 47.67 31.95 -16.17
N VAL A 12 47.48 33.06 -16.89
CA VAL A 12 46.70 34.22 -16.45
C VAL A 12 45.20 33.93 -16.46
N ASP A 13 44.68 33.26 -17.50
CA ASP A 13 43.29 32.83 -17.59
C ASP A 13 42.97 31.75 -16.55
N THR A 14 43.90 30.81 -16.31
CA THR A 14 43.78 29.84 -15.22
C THR A 14 43.81 30.53 -13.85
N PHE A 15 44.62 31.58 -13.69
CA PHE A 15 44.63 32.40 -12.49
C PHE A 15 43.33 33.20 -12.31
N PHE A 16 42.77 33.80 -13.37
CA PHE A 16 41.49 34.52 -13.31
C PHE A 16 40.29 33.58 -13.13
N ALA A 17 40.31 32.40 -13.74
CA ALA A 17 39.32 31.36 -13.49
C ALA A 17 39.41 30.87 -12.03
N TRP A 18 40.62 30.59 -11.54
CA TRP A 18 40.85 30.24 -10.12
C TRP A 18 40.42 31.37 -9.18
N LEU A 19 40.68 32.64 -9.53
CA LEU A 19 40.26 33.82 -8.77
C LEU A 19 38.74 33.98 -8.81
N SER A 20 38.09 33.78 -9.96
CA SER A 20 36.64 33.83 -10.15
C SER A 20 35.91 32.73 -9.36
N THR A 21 36.42 31.50 -9.40
CA THR A 21 35.95 30.37 -8.58
C THR A 21 36.20 30.61 -7.09
N SER A 22 37.37 31.15 -6.72
CA SER A 22 37.71 31.48 -5.33
C SER A 22 36.90 32.67 -4.79
N LEU A 23 36.50 33.60 -5.66
CA LEU A 23 35.60 34.72 -5.37
C LEU A 23 34.12 34.35 -5.51
N LYS A 24 33.81 33.08 -5.82
CA LYS A 24 32.46 32.55 -5.97
C LYS A 24 31.57 33.33 -6.96
N GLN A 25 32.13 33.77 -8.08
CA GLN A 25 31.42 34.60 -9.07
C GLN A 25 30.38 33.84 -9.90
N THR A 26 30.43 32.50 -9.91
CA THR A 26 29.50 31.63 -10.65
C THR A 26 28.77 30.68 -9.70
N THR A 27 27.53 30.30 -10.03
CA THR A 27 26.73 29.36 -9.22
C THR A 27 27.40 27.99 -9.07
N GLU A 28 28.14 27.55 -10.09
CA GLU A 28 28.90 26.29 -10.11
C GLU A 28 29.93 26.18 -8.99
N SER A 29 30.56 27.30 -8.63
CA SER A 29 31.61 27.33 -7.59
C SER A 29 31.12 26.94 -6.18
N TYR A 30 29.80 26.83 -6.00
CA TYR A 30 29.17 26.40 -4.75
C TYR A 30 28.87 24.90 -4.71
N CYS A 31 29.01 24.18 -5.83
CA CYS A 31 28.84 22.74 -5.91
C CYS A 31 30.20 22.06 -5.82
N GLU A 32 30.36 21.11 -4.90
CA GLU A 32 31.62 20.37 -4.72
C GLU A 32 31.72 19.12 -5.59
N LEU A 33 30.63 18.69 -6.23
CA LEU A 33 30.55 17.44 -6.98
C LEU A 33 31.25 17.53 -8.32
N GLU A 34 32.21 16.62 -8.54
CA GLU A 34 33.07 16.58 -9.71
C GLU A 34 32.65 15.50 -10.71
N THR A 35 32.42 14.26 -10.24
CA THR A 35 32.19 13.10 -11.13
C THR A 35 31.57 11.92 -10.38
N ALA A 36 31.23 10.85 -11.10
CA ALA A 36 30.98 9.51 -10.56
C ALA A 36 32.25 8.63 -10.59
N ASP A 37 32.45 7.79 -9.56
CA ASP A 37 33.54 6.80 -9.47
C ASP A 37 33.06 5.37 -9.75
N SER A 38 31.84 5.05 -9.32
CA SER A 38 31.21 3.73 -9.45
C SER A 38 29.69 3.88 -9.62
N PRO A 39 28.92 2.78 -9.79
CA PRO A 39 27.46 2.85 -9.89
C PRO A 39 26.77 3.52 -8.68
N THR A 40 27.41 3.56 -7.51
CA THR A 40 26.81 4.11 -6.28
C THR A 40 27.63 5.21 -5.59
N VAL A 41 28.82 5.55 -6.13
CA VAL A 41 29.75 6.50 -5.49
C VAL A 41 29.98 7.73 -6.38
N LEU A 42 29.73 8.91 -5.81
CA LEU A 42 30.10 10.21 -6.38
C LEU A 42 31.40 10.74 -5.74
N VAL A 43 32.03 11.70 -6.41
CA VAL A 43 33.32 12.26 -6.02
C VAL A 43 33.26 13.78 -6.00
N ASN A 44 33.81 14.39 -4.95
CA ASN A 44 33.99 15.84 -4.87
C ASN A 44 35.31 16.30 -5.53
N HIS A 45 35.42 17.59 -5.84
CA HIS A 45 36.64 18.21 -6.40
C HIS A 45 37.90 17.96 -5.55
N ASP A 46 37.75 17.83 -4.22
CA ASP A 46 38.86 17.54 -3.30
C ASP A 46 39.27 16.06 -3.26
N GLY A 47 38.56 15.19 -3.99
CA GLY A 47 38.75 13.74 -4.02
C GLY A 47 37.98 12.98 -2.94
N SER A 48 37.12 13.65 -2.16
CA SER A 48 36.22 12.97 -1.22
C SER A 48 35.23 12.06 -1.96
N LEU A 49 34.98 10.88 -1.40
CA LEU A 49 33.97 9.93 -1.90
C LEU A 49 32.68 10.09 -1.12
N LEU A 50 31.54 10.03 -1.79
CA LEU A 50 30.24 10.03 -1.15
C LEU A 50 29.24 9.05 -1.77
N SER A 51 28.35 8.54 -0.92
CA SER A 51 27.23 7.68 -1.30
C SER A 51 25.95 8.20 -0.65
N ILE A 52 24.82 8.13 -1.38
CA ILE A 52 23.52 8.58 -0.88
C ILE A 52 22.65 7.36 -0.55
N ILE A 53 22.16 7.31 0.67
CA ILE A 53 21.19 6.34 1.15
C ILE A 53 19.84 7.06 1.27
N LYS A 54 18.83 6.58 0.54
CA LYS A 54 17.45 7.01 0.72
C LYS A 54 16.86 6.25 1.91
N VAL A 55 16.44 6.97 2.94
CA VAL A 55 15.82 6.39 4.14
C VAL A 55 14.31 6.50 3.98
N GLU A 56 13.63 5.37 3.82
CA GLU A 56 12.18 5.33 3.74
C GLU A 56 11.56 5.52 5.13
N GLY A 57 12.22 5.03 6.19
CA GLY A 57 11.78 5.16 7.58
C GLY A 57 11.77 3.84 8.37
N ILE A 58 11.13 3.83 9.54
CA ILE A 58 10.99 2.67 10.42
C ILE A 58 9.76 1.81 10.08
N THR A 59 9.85 0.51 10.33
CA THR A 59 8.75 -0.44 10.09
C THR A 59 7.81 -0.61 11.29
N ALA A 60 8.16 -0.12 12.47
CA ALA A 60 7.33 -0.18 13.67
C ALA A 60 7.00 1.23 14.21
N LEU A 61 6.01 1.33 15.10
CA LEU A 61 5.76 2.56 15.85
C LEU A 61 6.88 2.82 16.85
N SER A 62 7.29 4.08 17.00
CA SER A 62 8.34 4.49 17.94
C SER A 62 7.76 5.37 19.04
N GLY A 63 7.77 4.87 20.28
CA GLY A 63 7.51 5.63 21.49
C GLY A 63 8.83 5.93 22.21
N THR A 64 8.76 6.24 23.50
CA THR A 64 9.95 6.66 24.26
C THR A 64 11.04 5.58 24.25
N ASP A 65 10.68 4.34 24.55
CA ASP A 65 11.65 3.25 24.71
C ASP A 65 12.24 2.83 23.36
N GLU A 66 11.39 2.63 22.34
CA GLU A 66 11.86 2.29 21.00
C GLU A 66 12.71 3.43 20.40
N PHE A 67 12.37 4.69 20.70
CA PHE A 67 13.18 5.82 20.28
C PHE A 67 14.56 5.83 20.92
N GLN A 68 14.68 5.53 22.22
CA GLN A 68 15.99 5.43 22.87
C GLN A 68 16.84 4.30 22.28
N ILE A 69 16.25 3.12 22.05
CA ILE A 69 16.94 2.00 21.40
C ILE A 69 17.43 2.40 19.99
N LEU A 70 16.60 3.11 19.22
CA LEU A 70 16.99 3.61 17.90
C LEU A 70 18.15 4.63 17.99
N VAL A 71 18.10 5.56 18.94
CA VAL A 71 19.17 6.55 19.14
C VAL A 71 20.48 5.88 19.55
N GLU A 72 20.45 4.97 20.53
CA GLU A 72 21.61 4.21 20.98
C GLU A 72 22.19 3.36 19.84
N GLY A 73 21.32 2.65 19.12
CA GLY A 73 21.70 1.83 17.97
C GLY A 73 22.40 2.65 16.89
N LEU A 74 21.78 3.74 16.44
CA LEU A 74 22.37 4.63 15.43
C LEU A 74 23.64 5.30 15.93
N THR A 75 23.71 5.66 17.21
CA THR A 75 24.92 6.23 17.81
C THR A 75 26.04 5.22 17.69
N ASN A 76 25.84 3.98 18.11
CA ASN A 76 26.82 2.91 17.98
C ASN A 76 27.28 2.70 16.52
N SER A 77 26.34 2.73 15.56
CA SER A 77 26.64 2.59 14.12
C SER A 77 27.55 3.70 13.59
N PHE A 78 27.28 4.95 13.96
CA PHE A 78 28.05 6.09 13.49
C PHE A 78 29.30 6.37 14.34
N GLN A 79 29.36 5.86 15.57
CA GLN A 79 30.40 6.15 16.55
C GLN A 79 31.80 5.86 16.01
N ALA A 80 32.00 4.68 15.42
CA ALA A 80 33.30 4.26 14.91
C ALA A 80 33.83 5.17 13.79
N ALA A 81 32.94 5.63 12.90
CA ALA A 81 33.28 6.53 11.81
C ALA A 81 33.48 7.96 12.32
N MET A 82 32.58 8.47 13.16
CA MET A 82 32.62 9.85 13.67
C MET A 82 33.71 10.10 14.71
N GLY A 83 34.19 9.05 15.37
CA GLY A 83 35.34 9.10 16.27
C GLY A 83 36.68 9.28 15.56
N ARG A 84 36.75 9.07 14.23
CA ARG A 84 37.97 9.17 13.43
C ARG A 84 37.92 10.36 12.46
N PRO A 85 39.05 11.07 12.26
CA PRO A 85 39.14 12.13 11.26
C PRO A 85 38.74 11.68 9.85
N GLY A 86 38.16 12.61 9.08
CA GLY A 86 37.87 12.40 7.67
C GLY A 86 36.54 11.73 7.31
N HIS A 87 35.62 11.49 8.25
CA HIS A 87 34.24 11.12 7.92
C HIS A 87 33.29 12.32 8.09
N ALA A 88 32.21 12.34 7.30
CA ALA A 88 31.08 13.22 7.53
C ALA A 88 29.77 12.54 7.12
N LEU A 89 28.68 12.99 7.72
CA LEU A 89 27.32 12.55 7.48
C LEU A 89 26.46 13.78 7.23
N GLN A 90 25.76 13.83 6.09
CA GLN A 90 24.64 14.73 5.92
C GLN A 90 23.34 13.97 6.16
N VAL A 91 22.46 14.53 6.99
CA VAL A 91 21.07 14.07 7.08
C VAL A 91 20.18 15.16 6.52
N PHE A 92 19.49 14.84 5.43
CA PHE A 92 18.58 15.76 4.74
C PHE A 92 17.14 15.31 4.98
N PHE A 93 16.27 16.26 5.31
CA PHE A 93 14.82 16.08 5.34
C PHE A 93 14.14 17.16 4.51
N SER A 94 13.13 16.79 3.73
CA SER A 94 12.22 17.73 3.08
C SER A 94 10.77 17.33 3.29
N HIS A 95 9.91 18.32 3.46
CA HIS A 95 8.46 18.15 3.54
C HIS A 95 7.77 19.23 2.72
N ASP A 96 7.10 18.82 1.63
CA ASP A 96 6.50 19.73 0.66
C ASP A 96 5.13 19.23 0.17
N LYS A 97 4.11 20.10 0.27
CA LYS A 97 2.77 19.82 -0.26
C LYS A 97 2.61 20.19 -1.73
N GLN A 98 3.52 20.97 -2.32
CA GLN A 98 3.34 21.50 -3.68
C GLN A 98 3.42 20.38 -4.73
N ASN A 99 4.24 19.35 -4.50
CA ASN A 99 4.47 18.25 -5.44
C ASN A 99 3.65 16.98 -5.15
N ILE A 100 2.80 16.98 -4.11
CA ILE A 100 2.15 15.76 -3.62
C ILE A 100 1.21 15.11 -4.63
N LYS A 101 0.54 15.89 -5.49
CA LYS A 101 -0.36 15.35 -6.52
C LYS A 101 0.38 14.42 -7.47
N LYS A 102 1.54 14.84 -7.97
CA LYS A 102 2.41 14.03 -8.83
C LYS A 102 2.85 12.74 -8.15
N VAL A 103 3.21 12.83 -6.86
CA VAL A 103 3.59 11.64 -6.06
C VAL A 103 2.42 10.65 -5.97
N ILE A 104 1.21 11.14 -5.69
CA ILE A 104 0.01 10.29 -5.61
C ILE A 104 -0.34 9.68 -6.99
N GLU A 105 -0.27 10.46 -8.07
CA GLU A 105 -0.48 9.99 -9.44
C GLU A 105 0.52 8.89 -9.82
N LYS A 106 1.80 9.05 -9.46
CA LYS A 106 2.85 8.04 -9.68
C LYS A 106 2.56 6.74 -8.93
N VAL A 107 2.08 6.82 -7.69
CA VAL A 107 1.68 5.63 -6.91
C VAL A 107 0.55 4.87 -7.61
N TYR A 108 -0.42 5.58 -8.19
CA TYR A 108 -1.58 4.99 -8.87
C TYR A 108 -1.35 4.65 -10.35
N THR A 109 -0.23 5.03 -10.96
CA THR A 109 0.05 4.80 -12.39
C THR A 109 -0.17 3.34 -12.82
N PRO A 110 0.30 2.32 -12.07
CA PRO A 110 0.02 0.92 -12.43
C PRO A 110 -1.46 0.56 -12.39
N ALA A 111 -2.22 1.11 -11.42
CA ALA A 111 -3.65 0.88 -11.27
C ALA A 111 -4.46 1.56 -12.38
N HIS A 112 -4.08 2.77 -12.78
CA HIS A 112 -4.67 3.49 -13.92
C HIS A 112 -4.46 2.70 -15.22
N SER A 113 -3.24 2.22 -15.44
CA SER A 113 -2.90 1.40 -16.62
C SER A 113 -3.70 0.10 -16.68
N THR A 114 -3.96 -0.52 -15.52
CA THR A 114 -4.85 -1.70 -15.43
C THR A 114 -6.30 -1.32 -15.72
N ALA A 115 -6.82 -0.21 -15.17
CA ALA A 115 -8.18 0.22 -15.40
C ALA A 115 -8.46 0.46 -16.90
N GLU A 116 -7.54 1.15 -17.59
CA GLU A 116 -7.63 1.36 -19.05
C GLU A 116 -7.65 0.03 -19.82
N ARG A 117 -6.77 -0.91 -19.46
CA ARG A 117 -6.69 -2.23 -20.10
C ARG A 117 -7.95 -3.06 -19.91
N LEU A 118 -8.60 -2.95 -18.74
CA LEU A 118 -9.85 -3.63 -18.44
C LEU A 118 -11.09 -2.86 -18.94
N GLU A 119 -10.91 -1.68 -19.53
CA GLU A 119 -11.97 -0.75 -19.94
C GLU A 119 -12.87 -0.31 -18.77
N LEU A 120 -12.31 -0.20 -17.56
CA LEU A 120 -13.01 0.29 -16.38
C LEU A 120 -13.04 1.83 -16.38
N ASN A 121 -14.21 2.43 -16.57
CA ASN A 121 -14.38 3.88 -16.50
C ASN A 121 -14.39 4.37 -15.04
N LEU A 122 -13.19 4.64 -14.50
CA LEU A 122 -12.96 5.10 -13.13
C LEU A 122 -12.16 6.42 -13.07
N ALA A 123 -12.17 7.20 -14.16
CA ALA A 123 -11.39 8.44 -14.25
C ALA A 123 -11.83 9.49 -13.21
N ASP A 124 -13.13 9.56 -12.91
CA ASP A 124 -13.71 10.38 -11.84
C ASP A 124 -13.11 10.02 -10.47
N LEU A 125 -13.03 8.71 -10.19
CA LEU A 125 -12.49 8.17 -8.95
C LEU A 125 -10.99 8.44 -8.79
N PHE A 126 -10.18 8.20 -9.82
CA PHE A 126 -8.73 8.47 -9.77
C PHE A 126 -8.45 9.96 -9.56
N LYS A 127 -9.16 10.83 -10.29
CA LYS A 127 -9.02 12.28 -10.14
C LYS A 127 -9.38 12.72 -8.73
N GLU A 128 -10.51 12.24 -8.19
CA GLU A 128 -10.90 12.54 -6.81
C GLU A 128 -9.86 12.06 -5.80
N ARG A 129 -9.37 10.82 -5.93
CA ARG A 129 -8.35 10.27 -5.01
C ARG A 129 -7.13 11.18 -4.96
N VAL A 130 -6.62 11.63 -6.11
CA VAL A 130 -5.49 12.56 -6.19
C VAL A 130 -5.83 13.88 -5.51
N ASP A 131 -6.95 14.51 -5.87
CA ASP A 131 -7.35 15.83 -5.37
C ASP A 131 -7.66 15.85 -3.87
N TYR A 132 -8.28 14.80 -3.35
CA TYR A 132 -8.66 14.69 -1.95
C TYR A 132 -7.49 14.28 -1.06
N LEU A 133 -6.69 13.27 -1.45
CA LEU A 133 -5.51 12.86 -0.69
C LEU A 133 -4.46 13.98 -0.62
N ALA A 134 -4.31 14.78 -1.67
CA ALA A 134 -3.37 15.91 -1.70
C ALA A 134 -3.63 16.96 -0.60
N GLN A 135 -4.84 17.03 -0.05
CA GLN A 135 -5.16 17.93 1.07
C GLN A 135 -4.54 17.45 2.38
N TYR A 136 -4.47 16.13 2.56
CA TYR A 136 -4.02 15.47 3.78
C TYR A 136 -2.56 15.01 3.72
N CYS A 137 -1.99 14.86 2.53
CA CYS A 137 -0.64 14.35 2.35
C CYS A 137 0.41 15.43 2.05
N ALA A 138 1.68 15.08 2.21
CA ALA A 138 2.83 15.85 1.75
C ALA A 138 3.93 14.92 1.21
N ASP A 139 4.73 15.40 0.25
CA ASP A 139 5.95 14.71 -0.19
C ASP A 139 7.00 14.84 0.90
N GLU A 140 7.45 13.70 1.42
CA GLU A 140 8.43 13.61 2.49
C GLU A 140 9.61 12.77 2.03
N LYS A 141 10.83 13.30 2.19
CA LYS A 141 12.07 12.60 1.81
C LYS A 141 13.11 12.72 2.91
N VAL A 142 13.78 11.61 3.20
CA VAL A 142 14.93 11.54 4.10
C VAL A 142 16.11 10.91 3.36
N TYR A 143 17.27 11.56 3.41
CA TYR A 143 18.50 11.03 2.83
C TYR A 143 19.63 11.12 3.84
N PHE A 144 20.44 10.06 3.89
CA PHE A 144 21.74 10.06 4.55
C PHE A 144 22.82 10.10 3.46
N VAL A 145 23.71 11.08 3.52
CA VAL A 145 24.87 11.16 2.63
C VAL A 145 26.11 10.86 3.45
N LEU A 146 26.79 9.79 3.11
CA LEU A 146 28.00 9.33 3.79
C LEU A 146 29.20 9.86 3.02
N PHE A 147 30.13 10.54 3.70
CA PHE A 147 31.34 11.09 3.10
C PHE A 147 32.59 10.44 3.71
N THR A 148 33.56 10.13 2.85
CA THR A 148 34.94 9.78 3.24
C THR A 148 35.90 10.76 2.57
N ARG A 149 36.57 11.59 3.38
CA ARG A 149 37.43 12.69 2.96
C ARG A 149 38.90 12.28 2.90
N PRO A 150 39.74 12.93 2.09
CA PRO A 150 41.16 12.61 1.95
C PRO A 150 41.96 12.60 3.26
N ILE A 151 41.57 13.40 4.25
CA ILE A 151 42.22 13.45 5.58
C ILE A 151 42.07 12.15 6.39
N ASN A 152 41.21 11.22 5.94
CA ASN A 152 41.11 9.88 6.53
C ASN A 152 42.39 9.04 6.29
N LEU A 153 43.15 9.34 5.23
CA LEU A 153 44.44 8.69 4.96
C LEU A 153 45.55 9.30 5.82
N ALA A 154 46.52 8.48 6.20
CA ALA A 154 47.75 8.97 6.81
C ALA A 154 48.46 9.95 5.86
N GLN A 155 49.11 10.99 6.42
CA GLN A 155 49.73 12.05 5.62
C GLN A 155 50.74 11.54 4.58
N GLU A 156 51.47 10.45 4.90
CA GLU A 156 52.40 9.80 3.97
C GLU A 156 51.69 9.08 2.82
N GLN A 157 50.58 8.39 3.11
CA GLN A 157 49.74 7.74 2.11
C GLN A 157 49.12 8.76 1.17
N LEU A 158 48.57 9.86 1.71
CA LEU A 158 48.00 10.93 0.90
C LEU A 158 49.04 11.58 -0.02
N LYS A 159 50.27 11.81 0.48
CA LYS A 159 51.39 12.29 -0.35
C LYS A 159 51.76 11.31 -1.46
N ALA A 160 51.80 10.01 -1.15
CA ALA A 160 52.08 8.96 -2.11
C ALA A 160 51.00 8.87 -3.20
N ALA A 161 49.73 8.88 -2.81
CA ALA A 161 48.57 8.88 -3.71
C ALA A 161 48.59 10.10 -4.65
N ASN A 162 48.82 11.30 -4.12
CA ASN A 162 48.96 12.52 -4.92
C ASN A 162 50.14 12.45 -5.90
N LYS A 163 51.29 11.91 -5.47
CA LYS A 163 52.45 11.71 -6.35
C LYS A 163 52.15 10.70 -7.46
N ALA A 164 51.44 9.62 -7.15
CA ALA A 164 51.01 8.62 -8.12
C ALA A 164 50.02 9.21 -9.13
N LYS A 165 49.05 10.01 -8.68
CA LYS A 165 48.10 10.74 -9.51
C LYS A 165 48.79 11.70 -10.48
N ILE A 166 49.73 12.52 -9.99
CA ILE A 166 50.52 13.43 -10.84
C ILE A 166 51.35 12.66 -11.86
N LYS A 167 51.97 11.54 -11.45
CA LYS A 167 52.73 10.67 -12.35
C LYS A 167 51.83 10.09 -13.45
N MET A 168 50.65 9.57 -13.07
CA MET A 168 49.68 9.02 -14.01
C MET A 168 49.18 10.06 -15.01
N ILE A 169 48.86 11.27 -14.58
CA ILE A 169 48.46 12.39 -15.46
C ILE A 169 49.58 12.69 -16.47
N ARG A 170 50.84 12.74 -16.01
CA ARG A 170 52.00 13.00 -16.87
C ARG A 170 52.25 11.87 -17.87
N ASP A 171 52.18 10.61 -17.41
CA ASP A 171 52.46 9.43 -18.23
C ASP A 171 51.37 9.21 -19.30
N THR A 172 50.10 9.50 -18.95
CA THR A 172 48.95 9.36 -19.85
C THR A 172 48.68 10.60 -20.71
N LYS A 173 49.38 11.72 -20.45
CA LYS A 173 49.14 13.03 -21.08
C LYS A 173 47.67 13.44 -21.01
N ALA A 174 47.02 13.19 -19.86
CA ALA A 174 45.62 13.53 -19.68
C ALA A 174 45.42 15.07 -19.80
N PRO A 175 44.40 15.53 -20.55
CA PRO A 175 44.15 16.95 -20.74
C PRO A 175 43.63 17.60 -19.44
N PRO A 176 43.67 18.94 -19.32
CA PRO A 176 43.08 19.66 -18.20
C PRO A 176 41.54 19.69 -18.32
N PHE A 177 40.85 19.12 -17.34
CA PHE A 177 39.37 19.03 -17.32
C PHE A 177 38.75 20.33 -16.79
N LYS A 178 38.86 21.43 -17.55
CA LYS A 178 38.36 22.75 -17.09
C LYS A 178 36.83 22.87 -17.15
N ASN A 179 36.20 22.28 -18.16
CA ASN A 179 34.75 22.38 -18.42
C ASN A 179 34.01 21.04 -18.36
N THR A 180 34.72 19.96 -18.03
CA THR A 180 34.25 18.57 -18.08
C THR A 180 34.56 17.83 -16.79
N GLN A 181 33.97 16.65 -16.61
CA GLN A 181 34.17 15.85 -15.40
C GLN A 181 35.55 15.18 -15.40
N THR A 182 36.30 15.37 -14.31
CA THR A 182 37.61 14.74 -14.09
C THR A 182 37.44 13.28 -13.70
N VAL A 183 37.55 12.38 -14.67
CA VAL A 183 37.36 10.93 -14.50
C VAL A 183 38.27 10.31 -13.42
N TYR A 184 39.44 10.90 -13.17
CA TYR A 184 40.41 10.46 -12.15
C TYR A 184 40.37 11.32 -10.87
N ALA A 185 39.24 11.99 -10.58
CA ALA A 185 39.09 12.79 -9.37
C ALA A 185 39.27 11.94 -8.09
N ALA A 186 38.73 10.71 -8.10
CA ALA A 186 38.77 9.80 -6.97
C ALA A 186 40.19 9.46 -6.52
N ILE A 187 40.35 9.28 -5.21
CA ILE A 187 41.56 8.75 -4.59
C ILE A 187 41.34 7.24 -4.40
N PRO A 188 41.99 6.35 -5.18
CA PRO A 188 41.72 4.92 -5.14
C PRO A 188 41.85 4.31 -3.74
N GLU A 189 42.80 4.81 -2.94
CA GLU A 189 43.07 4.36 -1.57
C GLU A 189 41.91 4.63 -0.59
N LEU A 190 40.96 5.51 -0.94
CA LEU A 190 39.76 5.76 -0.12
C LEU A 190 38.63 4.74 -0.37
N ARG A 191 38.63 4.04 -1.51
CA ARG A 191 37.49 3.23 -1.96
C ARG A 191 37.12 2.13 -0.97
N ASP A 192 38.08 1.33 -0.54
CA ASP A 192 37.84 0.22 0.40
C ASP A 192 37.28 0.73 1.73
N THR A 193 37.79 1.86 2.21
CA THR A 193 37.33 2.47 3.47
C THR A 193 35.92 3.04 3.31
N HIS A 194 35.61 3.67 2.18
CA HIS A 194 34.29 4.20 1.90
C HIS A 194 33.25 3.08 1.72
N GLU A 195 33.57 2.04 0.96
CA GLU A 195 32.69 0.89 0.76
C GLU A 195 32.42 0.15 2.07
N ALA A 196 33.44 -0.04 2.91
CA ALA A 196 33.27 -0.63 4.23
C ALA A 196 32.36 0.24 5.13
N TYR A 197 32.51 1.57 5.08
CA TYR A 197 31.66 2.49 5.83
C TYR A 197 30.20 2.40 5.37
N VAL A 198 29.93 2.47 4.06
CA VAL A 198 28.57 2.38 3.51
C VAL A 198 27.92 1.04 3.84
N ARG A 199 28.65 -0.07 3.64
CA ARG A 199 28.14 -1.43 3.94
C ARG A 199 27.81 -1.60 5.42
N ALA A 200 28.66 -1.12 6.32
CA ALA A 200 28.42 -1.20 7.75
C ALA A 200 27.13 -0.46 8.14
N ILE A 201 26.97 0.79 7.67
CA ILE A 201 25.77 1.59 7.96
C ILE A 201 24.50 0.95 7.40
N LEU A 202 24.52 0.41 6.16
CA LEU A 202 23.34 -0.26 5.60
C LEU A 202 22.93 -1.50 6.42
N ASN A 203 23.89 -2.31 6.84
CA ASN A 203 23.61 -3.49 7.66
C ASN A 203 23.04 -3.11 9.03
N ASP A 204 23.56 -2.05 9.64
CA ASP A 204 23.10 -1.57 10.93
C ASP A 204 21.68 -0.97 10.84
N LEU A 205 21.39 -0.17 9.80
CA LEU A 205 20.04 0.35 9.56
C LEU A 205 19.02 -0.80 9.42
N ALA A 206 19.36 -1.85 8.68
CA ALA A 206 18.52 -3.03 8.55
C ALA A 206 18.30 -3.74 9.88
N THR A 207 19.35 -3.87 10.71
CA THR A 207 19.28 -4.46 12.06
C THR A 207 18.38 -3.65 13.00
N LEU A 208 18.34 -2.32 12.81
CA LEU A 208 17.47 -1.39 13.56
C LEU A 208 16.06 -1.27 12.97
N ASN A 209 15.68 -2.11 12.00
CA ASN A 209 14.39 -2.05 11.30
C ASN A 209 14.10 -0.69 10.62
N ILE A 210 15.16 -0.03 10.15
CA ILE A 210 15.07 1.16 9.30
C ILE A 210 15.18 0.70 7.84
N PHE A 211 14.09 0.89 7.09
CA PHE A 211 14.07 0.59 5.67
C PHE A 211 14.81 1.70 4.90
N ALA A 212 15.90 1.31 4.23
CA ALA A 212 16.77 2.22 3.52
C ALA A 212 17.39 1.56 2.28
N ASN A 213 17.63 2.35 1.23
CA ASN A 213 18.16 1.89 -0.04
C ASN A 213 19.37 2.75 -0.45
N LEU A 214 20.47 2.09 -0.83
CA LEU A 214 21.60 2.75 -1.48
C LEU A 214 21.19 3.18 -2.89
N MET A 215 21.41 4.45 -3.23
CA MET A 215 21.02 4.99 -4.52
C MET A 215 22.10 4.80 -5.57
N GLU A 216 21.68 4.48 -6.80
CA GLU A 216 22.54 4.55 -7.98
C GLU A 216 22.85 6.01 -8.33
N VAL A 217 24.03 6.29 -8.88
CA VAL A 217 24.54 7.66 -9.09
C VAL A 217 23.63 8.53 -9.94
N HIS A 218 22.93 7.97 -10.93
CA HIS A 218 21.98 8.74 -11.74
C HIS A 218 20.74 9.15 -10.95
N GLU A 219 20.20 8.26 -10.13
CA GLU A 219 19.08 8.57 -9.23
C GLU A 219 19.51 9.56 -8.13
N ALA A 220 20.73 9.39 -7.61
CA ALA A 220 21.32 10.28 -6.62
C ALA A 220 21.45 11.71 -7.17
N VAL A 221 22.02 11.87 -8.37
CA VAL A 221 22.17 13.19 -9.01
C VAL A 221 20.81 13.80 -9.37
N HIS A 222 19.83 12.99 -9.79
CA HIS A 222 18.45 13.46 -9.97
C HIS A 222 17.88 14.01 -8.65
N ALA A 223 18.00 13.26 -7.56
CA ALA A 223 17.53 13.70 -6.25
C ALA A 223 18.26 14.98 -5.77
N ILE A 224 19.56 15.10 -6.01
CA ILE A 224 20.34 16.32 -5.73
C ILE A 224 19.77 17.50 -6.52
N ARG A 225 19.62 17.36 -7.83
CA ARG A 225 19.09 18.42 -8.72
C ARG A 225 17.66 18.82 -8.35
N MET A 226 16.82 17.88 -7.91
CA MET A 226 15.47 18.18 -7.40
C MET A 226 15.49 19.08 -6.15
N THR A 227 16.60 19.13 -5.40
CA THR A 227 16.78 20.13 -4.33
C THR A 227 17.29 21.48 -4.83
N ALA A 228 17.95 21.54 -5.99
CA ALA A 228 18.31 22.80 -6.61
C ALA A 228 17.06 23.48 -7.19
N ASP A 229 16.34 22.77 -8.05
CA ASP A 229 15.25 23.34 -8.82
C ASP A 229 14.26 22.26 -9.30
N ALA A 230 13.30 21.93 -8.44
CA ALA A 230 12.30 20.91 -8.73
C ALA A 230 11.37 21.28 -9.90
N ASP A 231 11.11 22.57 -10.14
CA ASP A 231 10.14 22.99 -11.17
C ASP A 231 10.77 22.96 -12.57
N PHE A 232 12.10 23.08 -12.65
CA PHE A 232 12.88 22.99 -13.90
C PHE A 232 13.49 21.60 -14.16
N THR A 233 13.16 20.61 -13.34
CA THR A 233 13.73 19.26 -13.46
C THR A 233 12.64 18.26 -13.81
N ALA A 234 12.75 17.68 -15.01
CA ALA A 234 11.81 16.65 -15.48
C ALA A 234 11.99 15.33 -14.71
N GLU A 235 10.94 14.51 -14.66
CA GLU A 235 11.01 13.21 -13.96
C GLU A 235 11.95 12.21 -14.64
N ASP A 236 12.05 12.28 -15.97
CA ASP A 236 12.92 11.46 -16.80
C ASP A 236 14.29 12.10 -17.07
N TRP A 237 14.56 13.27 -16.47
CA TRP A 237 15.86 13.91 -16.58
C TRP A 237 16.96 12.99 -16.03
N ARG A 238 18.07 12.89 -16.73
CA ARG A 238 19.21 12.08 -16.32
C ARG A 238 20.51 12.84 -16.57
N ALA A 239 21.37 12.87 -15.55
CA ALA A 239 22.72 13.41 -15.70
C ALA A 239 23.54 12.56 -16.69
N THR A 240 24.44 13.20 -17.42
CA THR A 240 25.45 12.51 -18.22
C THR A 240 26.69 12.33 -17.33
N LEU A 241 27.06 11.09 -17.03
CA LEU A 241 28.17 10.71 -16.14
C LEU A 241 29.18 9.82 -16.88
N PRO A 242 30.44 9.70 -16.41
CA PRO A 242 31.41 8.79 -17.01
C PRO A 242 30.89 7.37 -17.17
N GLY A 243 31.08 6.81 -18.36
CA GLY A 243 30.50 5.53 -18.79
C GLY A 243 29.25 5.68 -19.65
N ASP A 244 28.55 6.81 -19.60
CA ASP A 244 27.42 7.09 -20.49
C ASP A 244 27.90 7.43 -21.91
N LYS A 245 27.01 7.25 -22.89
CA LYS A 245 27.25 7.65 -24.28
C LYS A 245 27.49 9.17 -24.35
N ILE A 246 28.65 9.56 -24.89
CA ILE A 246 28.98 10.95 -25.12
C ILE A 246 28.33 11.43 -26.43
N PHE A 247 27.70 12.60 -26.38
CA PHE A 247 27.21 13.30 -27.57
C PHE A 247 28.16 14.45 -27.90
N PRO A 248 28.58 14.63 -29.17
CA PRO A 248 29.42 15.76 -29.57
C PRO A 248 28.75 17.09 -29.21
N ARG A 249 29.52 18.01 -28.63
CA ARG A 249 29.09 19.38 -28.31
C ARG A 249 30.11 20.36 -28.89
N GLU A 250 29.62 21.48 -29.38
CA GLU A 250 30.47 22.62 -29.75
C GLU A 250 30.55 23.52 -28.51
N ILE A 251 31.74 23.62 -27.92
CA ILE A 251 32.02 24.49 -26.78
C ILE A 251 33.03 25.53 -27.27
N ASN A 252 32.67 26.82 -27.24
CA ASN A 252 33.52 27.98 -27.50
C ASN A 252 34.54 27.84 -28.65
N ASP A 253 34.11 28.00 -29.92
CA ASP A 253 34.99 28.09 -31.11
C ASP A 253 36.19 27.10 -31.05
N PHE A 254 35.89 25.80 -31.18
CA PHE A 254 36.80 24.65 -31.07
C PHE A 254 38.29 24.93 -31.39
N GLU A 255 39.10 25.21 -30.35
CA GLU A 255 40.57 25.37 -30.48
C GLU A 255 41.35 24.05 -30.39
N GLY A 256 40.66 22.91 -30.17
CA GLY A 256 41.24 21.57 -30.28
C GLY A 256 41.59 20.84 -28.97
N ASP A 257 41.02 21.22 -27.81
CA ASP A 257 41.15 20.40 -26.59
C ASP A 257 40.20 19.20 -26.64
N ALA A 258 40.75 17.98 -26.60
CA ALA A 258 39.98 16.75 -26.58
C ALA A 258 39.11 16.58 -25.32
N SER A 259 39.39 17.32 -24.25
CA SER A 259 38.60 17.30 -23.02
C SER A 259 37.20 17.90 -23.21
N ASP A 260 37.00 18.82 -24.17
CA ASP A 260 35.70 19.44 -24.47
C ASP A 260 34.71 18.46 -25.13
N LEU A 261 35.21 17.32 -25.61
CA LEU A 261 34.41 16.22 -26.15
C LEU A 261 33.93 15.23 -25.08
N LEU A 262 34.24 15.45 -23.79
CA LEU A 262 33.91 14.54 -22.70
C LEU A 262 32.60 14.94 -21.98
N TRP A 263 32.30 14.30 -20.84
CA TRP A 263 31.09 14.56 -20.08
C TRP A 263 31.10 15.98 -19.49
N PRO A 264 29.99 16.73 -19.60
CA PRO A 264 29.92 18.11 -19.10
C PRO A 264 30.04 18.16 -17.58
N SER A 265 30.56 19.28 -17.05
CA SER A 265 30.62 19.56 -15.61
C SER A 265 29.35 19.13 -14.88
N LEU A 266 29.52 18.36 -13.80
CA LEU A 266 28.41 17.87 -12.99
C LEU A 266 27.74 19.02 -12.23
N ALA A 267 28.51 20.01 -11.76
CA ALA A 267 27.98 21.22 -11.13
C ALA A 267 26.99 21.98 -12.04
N LYS A 268 27.32 22.16 -13.33
CA LYS A 268 26.43 22.76 -14.36
C LYS A 268 25.16 21.95 -14.56
N GLN A 269 25.25 20.63 -14.44
CA GLN A 269 24.09 19.75 -14.54
C GLN A 269 23.22 19.77 -13.29
N ILE A 270 23.76 20.07 -12.11
CA ILE A 270 23.02 20.07 -10.84
C ILE A 270 22.34 21.41 -10.59
N ILE A 271 23.00 22.53 -10.92
CA ILE A 271 22.47 23.88 -10.74
C ILE A 271 22.16 24.45 -12.14
N PRO A 272 20.96 24.22 -12.68
CA PRO A 272 20.67 24.50 -14.08
C PRO A 272 20.35 25.96 -14.41
N ARG A 273 20.09 26.80 -13.40
CA ARG A 273 19.69 28.20 -13.54
C ARG A 273 20.50 29.10 -12.62
N ASP A 274 20.63 30.35 -13.02
CA ASP A 274 21.27 31.40 -12.23
C ASP A 274 20.46 31.73 -10.97
N ALA A 275 21.12 32.40 -10.03
CA ALA A 275 20.55 32.85 -8.78
C ALA A 275 20.83 34.33 -8.55
N PHE A 276 19.88 35.03 -7.93
CA PHE A 276 19.98 36.46 -7.62
C PHE A 276 19.71 36.71 -6.15
N SER A 277 20.65 37.33 -5.45
CA SER A 277 20.44 37.79 -4.07
C SER A 277 19.58 39.06 -4.08
N LEU A 278 18.36 38.96 -3.53
CA LEU A 278 17.43 40.10 -3.46
C LEU A 278 17.73 40.99 -2.25
N ASP A 279 18.11 40.38 -1.14
CA ASP A 279 18.57 41.04 0.09
C ASP A 279 19.50 40.09 0.87
N LEU A 280 19.91 40.45 2.10
CA LEU A 280 20.82 39.66 2.92
C LEU A 280 20.25 38.33 3.46
N ARG A 281 18.96 38.07 3.23
CA ARG A 281 18.23 36.88 3.72
C ARG A 281 17.59 36.07 2.58
N THR A 282 17.31 36.73 1.46
CA THR A 282 16.47 36.19 0.38
C THR A 282 17.27 36.01 -0.89
N VAL A 283 17.22 34.80 -1.44
CA VAL A 283 17.78 34.48 -2.74
C VAL A 283 16.68 33.98 -3.67
N GLN A 284 16.71 34.46 -4.91
CA GLN A 284 15.89 33.96 -6.00
C GLN A 284 16.69 32.91 -6.78
N VAL A 285 16.11 31.74 -7.00
CA VAL A 285 16.66 30.70 -7.87
C VAL A 285 15.54 30.28 -8.80
N GLY A 286 15.70 30.58 -10.10
CA GLY A 286 14.63 30.40 -11.06
C GLY A 286 13.35 31.17 -10.68
N ASP A 287 12.23 30.46 -10.64
CA ASP A 287 10.88 31.04 -10.40
C ASP A 287 10.47 31.02 -8.91
N LYS A 288 11.43 30.78 -8.01
CA LYS A 288 11.22 30.70 -6.55
C LYS A 288 12.16 31.62 -5.79
N ILE A 289 11.65 32.11 -4.67
CA ILE A 289 12.42 32.84 -3.66
C ILE A 289 12.56 31.99 -2.39
N TYR A 290 13.75 31.99 -1.81
CA TYR A 290 14.13 31.15 -0.69
C TYR A 290 14.60 31.99 0.49
N SER A 291 14.32 31.51 1.71
CA SER A 291 14.85 32.07 2.95
C SER A 291 15.38 30.93 3.81
N SER A 292 16.63 31.07 4.24
CA SER A 292 17.31 30.10 5.11
C SER A 292 17.39 30.60 6.55
N VAL A 293 17.38 29.65 7.47
CA VAL A 293 17.51 29.82 8.92
C VAL A 293 18.63 28.90 9.37
N PHE A 294 19.57 29.45 10.15
CA PHE A 294 20.75 28.75 10.64
C PHE A 294 20.62 28.52 12.14
N ILE A 295 20.94 27.33 12.62
CA ILE A 295 21.04 27.06 14.06
C ILE A 295 22.46 27.44 14.48
N ASP A 296 22.60 28.50 15.29
CA ASP A 296 23.89 29.05 15.69
C ASP A 296 24.46 28.35 16.93
N LEU A 297 23.58 27.97 17.85
CA LEU A 297 23.92 27.25 19.07
C LEU A 297 23.05 26.00 19.24
N PHE A 298 23.68 24.97 19.78
CA PHE A 298 23.02 23.73 20.14
C PHE A 298 21.85 24.00 21.11
N PRO A 299 20.69 23.30 21.00
CA PRO A 299 19.56 23.54 21.88
C PRO A 299 19.95 23.37 23.35
N LYS A 300 19.35 24.18 24.22
CA LYS A 300 19.51 24.05 25.67
C LYS A 300 18.91 22.75 26.20
N GLU A 301 17.85 22.28 25.55
CA GLU A 301 17.17 21.03 25.86
C GLU A 301 17.05 20.21 24.56
N VAL A 302 17.77 19.10 24.47
CA VAL A 302 17.73 18.21 23.29
C VAL A 302 16.35 17.57 23.20
N ARG A 303 15.71 17.69 22.04
CA ARG A 303 14.37 17.14 21.79
C ARG A 303 14.32 16.35 20.50
N PRO A 304 13.52 15.26 20.45
CA PRO A 304 13.32 14.49 19.22
C PRO A 304 12.81 15.33 18.05
N PHE A 305 13.20 14.96 16.82
CA PHE A 305 12.75 15.64 15.60
C PHE A 305 11.22 15.74 15.47
N ILE A 306 10.47 14.73 15.93
CA ILE A 306 9.00 14.73 15.88
C ILE A 306 8.39 15.90 16.65
N SER A 307 9.09 16.45 17.65
CA SER A 307 8.67 17.65 18.38
C SER A 307 8.72 18.90 17.50
N LEU A 308 9.75 19.03 16.66
CA LEU A 308 9.84 20.10 15.66
C LEU A 308 8.78 19.90 14.57
N PHE A 309 8.69 18.69 14.02
CA PHE A 309 7.78 18.37 12.93
C PHE A 309 6.32 18.66 13.31
N SER A 310 5.89 18.23 14.50
CA SER A 310 4.52 18.45 15.00
C SER A 310 4.17 19.94 15.18
N ARG A 311 5.17 20.80 15.44
CA ARG A 311 4.96 22.25 15.55
C ARG A 311 4.79 22.92 14.18
N ILE A 312 5.50 22.43 13.16
CA ILE A 312 5.45 22.98 11.80
C ILE A 312 4.23 22.48 11.04
N LEU A 313 3.84 21.21 11.23
CA LEU A 313 2.80 20.55 10.43
C LEU A 313 1.50 21.36 10.24
N PRO A 314 0.92 22.02 11.27
CA PRO A 314 -0.30 22.83 11.11
C PRO A 314 -0.14 24.08 10.26
N SER A 315 1.08 24.59 10.10
CA SER A 315 1.37 25.81 9.33
C SER A 315 1.40 25.59 7.81
N HIS A 316 1.43 24.32 7.36
CA HIS A 316 1.54 23.92 5.95
C HIS A 316 2.70 24.60 5.19
N VAL A 317 3.77 24.96 5.91
CA VAL A 317 4.98 25.54 5.32
C VAL A 317 5.75 24.45 4.56
N PRO A 318 6.10 24.66 3.27
CA PRO A 318 7.06 23.80 2.58
C PRO A 318 8.46 24.12 3.09
N TRP A 319 9.21 23.10 3.49
CA TRP A 319 10.52 23.31 4.09
C TRP A 319 11.43 22.11 3.92
N ARG A 320 12.73 22.39 4.08
CA ARG A 320 13.77 21.37 4.20
C ARG A 320 14.72 21.73 5.33
N ILE A 321 15.39 20.73 5.86
CA ILE A 321 16.45 20.89 6.86
C ILE A 321 17.59 19.92 6.57
N SER A 322 18.81 20.45 6.67
CA SER A 322 20.06 19.74 6.39
C SER A 322 20.93 19.78 7.63
N PHE A 323 21.27 18.62 8.17
CA PHE A 323 22.23 18.44 9.26
C PHE A 323 23.54 17.97 8.65
N LEU A 324 24.59 18.78 8.73
CA LEU A 324 25.94 18.36 8.38
C LEU A 324 26.72 18.05 9.65
N ILE A 325 27.10 16.78 9.79
CA ILE A 325 27.78 16.20 10.94
C ILE A 325 29.16 15.80 10.48
N GLU A 326 30.20 16.43 11.00
CA GLU A 326 31.57 16.11 10.66
C GLU A 326 32.29 15.52 11.87
N SER A 327 33.17 14.55 11.63
CA SER A 327 34.18 14.22 12.63
C SER A 327 35.10 15.42 12.89
N GLU A 328 35.86 15.39 13.99
CA GLU A 328 36.79 16.48 14.40
C GLU A 328 36.15 17.68 15.13
N GLY A 329 35.04 17.47 15.87
CA GLY A 329 34.36 18.52 16.63
C GLY A 329 35.28 19.36 17.54
N LEU A 330 36.26 18.73 18.18
CA LEU A 330 37.16 19.39 19.13
C LEU A 330 38.24 20.27 18.49
N ASP A 331 38.59 20.06 17.22
CA ASP A 331 39.58 20.92 16.55
C ASP A 331 39.03 22.35 16.33
N THR A 332 37.71 22.46 16.18
CA THR A 332 36.99 23.76 16.19
C THR A 332 37.08 24.45 17.56
N ILE A 333 37.07 23.67 18.65
CA ILE A 333 37.16 24.17 20.03
C ILE A 333 38.59 24.50 20.44
N ARG A 334 39.62 23.79 19.95
CA ARG A 334 41.02 24.05 20.34
C ARG A 334 41.42 25.52 20.14
N PHE A 335 41.01 26.13 19.04
CA PHE A 335 41.29 27.53 18.74
C PHE A 335 40.50 28.51 19.63
N LYS A 336 39.18 28.30 19.81
CA LYS A 336 38.33 29.15 20.67
C LYS A 336 38.62 28.98 22.16
N GLY A 337 38.95 27.77 22.61
CA GLY A 337 39.29 27.43 23.99
C GLY A 337 40.61 28.03 24.45
N LEU A 338 41.62 28.12 23.57
CA LEU A 338 42.85 28.89 23.82
C LEU A 338 42.54 30.38 24.07
N LEU A 339 41.70 31.00 23.24
CA LEU A 339 41.30 32.40 23.40
C LEU A 339 40.40 32.62 24.65
N SER A 340 39.43 31.74 24.90
CA SER A 340 38.49 31.85 26.01
C SER A 340 39.13 31.56 27.38
N SER A 341 40.10 30.64 27.47
CA SER A 341 40.84 30.37 28.71
C SER A 341 41.71 31.55 29.12
N ILE A 342 42.35 32.21 28.14
CA ILE A 342 43.11 33.45 28.34
C ILE A 342 42.19 34.60 28.77
N LEU A 343 40.96 34.69 28.25
CA LEU A 343 40.01 35.78 28.50
C LEU A 343 38.93 35.50 29.56
N SER A 344 38.98 34.32 30.21
CA SER A 344 37.98 33.84 31.19
C SER A 344 37.84 34.73 32.43
N PHE A 345 38.85 35.54 32.74
CA PHE A 345 38.84 36.49 33.84
C PHE A 345 38.00 37.76 33.57
N SER A 346 37.60 38.00 32.31
CA SER A 346 37.02 39.28 31.87
C SER A 346 35.49 39.31 31.74
N SER A 347 34.78 38.17 31.76
CA SER A 347 33.31 38.15 31.73
C SER A 347 32.70 36.82 32.22
N ALA A 348 31.47 36.88 32.75
CA ALA A 348 30.72 35.68 33.17
C ALA A 348 30.34 34.75 31.99
N GLN A 349 30.18 35.30 30.78
CA GLN A 349 29.95 34.53 29.55
C GLN A 349 31.19 33.69 29.17
N ASN A 350 32.40 34.21 29.34
CA ASN A 350 33.63 33.47 29.05
C ASN A 350 33.86 32.29 30.02
N ARG A 351 33.30 32.34 31.24
CA ARG A 351 33.29 31.20 32.17
C ARG A 351 32.38 30.07 31.69
N LEU A 352 31.16 30.37 31.27
CA LEU A 352 30.23 29.38 30.71
C LEU A 352 30.76 28.68 29.46
N ILE A 353 31.47 29.42 28.59
CA ILE A 353 32.17 28.84 27.43
C ILE A 353 33.28 27.89 27.89
N SER A 354 34.09 28.31 28.88
CA SER A 354 35.14 27.45 29.45
C SER A 354 34.59 26.18 30.08
N ASP A 355 33.48 26.27 30.81
CA ASP A 355 32.83 25.12 31.46
C ASP A 355 32.25 24.13 30.44
N SER A 356 31.62 24.64 29.37
CA SER A 356 31.10 23.82 28.26
C SER A 356 32.24 23.10 27.52
N VAL A 357 33.37 23.77 27.31
CA VAL A 357 34.57 23.16 26.73
C VAL A 357 35.15 22.09 27.63
N ASN A 358 35.16 22.31 28.96
CA ASN A 358 35.61 21.31 29.92
C ASN A 358 34.67 20.09 29.97
N LEU A 359 33.36 20.30 29.86
CA LEU A 359 32.38 19.22 29.76
C LEU A 359 32.61 18.37 28.49
N LEU A 360 32.77 18.99 27.32
CA LEU A 360 33.04 18.27 26.08
C LEU A 360 34.38 17.50 26.12
N LYS A 361 35.41 18.06 26.77
CA LYS A 361 36.66 17.34 27.03
C LYS A 361 36.45 16.17 27.99
N TYR A 362 35.65 16.35 29.04
CA TYR A 362 35.32 15.30 29.99
C TYR A 362 34.59 14.14 29.31
N LEU A 363 33.55 14.44 28.51
CA LEU A 363 32.82 13.42 27.74
C LEU A 363 33.76 12.65 26.81
N LYS A 364 34.63 13.35 26.07
CA LYS A 364 35.60 12.69 25.19
C LYS A 364 36.61 11.78 25.89
N LEU A 365 36.92 12.05 27.17
CA LEU A 365 37.91 11.31 27.94
C LEU A 365 37.30 10.18 28.77
N ASN A 366 36.03 10.30 29.15
CA ASN A 366 35.37 9.43 30.12
C ASN A 366 34.16 8.68 29.55
N THR A 367 33.78 8.95 28.30
CA THR A 367 32.69 8.26 27.60
C THR A 367 33.16 7.85 26.21
N ASP A 368 32.48 6.88 25.63
CA ASP A 368 32.71 6.44 24.26
C ASP A 368 31.92 7.27 23.23
N ASP A 369 31.30 8.40 23.60
CA ASP A 369 30.50 9.23 22.68
C ASP A 369 31.38 10.18 21.85
N ALA A 370 31.19 10.20 20.53
CA ALA A 370 31.96 11.02 19.62
C ALA A 370 31.57 12.49 19.76
N ILE A 371 32.57 13.36 19.87
CA ILE A 371 32.34 14.81 19.83
C ILE A 371 32.42 15.27 18.37
N VAL A 372 31.27 15.62 17.82
CA VAL A 372 31.09 15.98 16.40
C VAL A 372 30.92 17.47 16.22
N LYS A 373 31.24 17.92 15.00
CA LYS A 373 30.93 19.27 14.55
C LYS A 373 29.60 19.23 13.81
N LEU A 374 28.65 20.04 14.26
CA LEU A 374 27.31 20.10 13.69
C LEU A 374 27.08 21.46 13.02
N ARG A 375 26.46 21.44 11.86
CA ARG A 375 25.87 22.61 11.20
C ARG A 375 24.47 22.27 10.73
N VAL A 376 23.50 23.14 11.00
CA VAL A 376 22.12 22.90 10.61
C VAL A 376 21.56 24.10 9.87
N VAL A 377 20.99 23.84 8.70
CA VAL A 377 20.32 24.84 7.87
C VAL A 377 18.91 24.37 7.55
N ALA A 378 17.92 25.19 7.86
CA ALA A 378 16.54 24.99 7.46
C ALA A 378 16.14 26.06 6.43
N THR A 379 15.44 25.67 5.37
CA THR A 379 15.08 26.58 4.28
C THR A 379 13.61 26.39 3.92
N THR A 380 12.91 27.50 3.68
CA THR A 380 11.55 27.53 3.10
C THR A 380 11.52 28.41 1.85
N TRP A 381 10.45 28.32 1.07
CA TRP A 381 10.33 29.01 -0.21
C TRP A 381 8.90 29.48 -0.52
N ALA A 382 8.80 30.41 -1.46
CA ALA A 382 7.57 30.87 -2.11
C ALA A 382 7.82 31.11 -3.61
N LYS A 383 6.76 31.33 -4.38
CA LYS A 383 6.89 31.72 -5.79
C LYS A 383 7.55 33.10 -5.90
N GLU A 384 8.25 33.33 -6.99
CA GLU A 384 8.77 34.65 -7.33
C GLU A 384 7.67 35.73 -7.20
N GLY A 385 8.04 36.90 -6.65
CA GLY A 385 7.12 38.00 -6.38
C GLY A 385 6.30 37.88 -5.08
N GLU A 386 6.19 36.69 -4.47
CA GLU A 386 5.40 36.47 -3.25
C GLU A 386 6.21 36.68 -1.95
N ILE A 387 6.98 37.77 -1.86
CA ILE A 387 7.81 38.09 -0.68
C ILE A 387 7.02 38.08 0.65
N PRO A 388 5.78 38.62 0.74
CA PRO A 388 4.99 38.56 1.97
C PRO A 388 4.70 37.12 2.44
N LEU A 389 4.45 36.20 1.49
CA LEU A 389 4.24 34.79 1.81
C LEU A 389 5.54 34.15 2.31
N LEU A 390 6.68 34.41 1.66
CA LEU A 390 7.98 33.91 2.10
C LEU A 390 8.29 34.37 3.53
N ARG A 391 8.09 35.66 3.85
CA ARG A 391 8.32 36.21 5.19
C ARG A 391 7.43 35.55 6.24
N ARG A 392 6.14 35.32 5.93
CA ARG A 392 5.23 34.58 6.82
C ARG A 392 5.71 33.15 7.05
N ARG A 393 6.01 32.41 5.97
CA ARG A 393 6.49 31.02 6.05
C ARG A 393 7.77 30.90 6.85
N SER A 394 8.73 31.79 6.59
CA SER A 394 10.01 31.80 7.28
C SER A 394 9.85 32.18 8.76
N SER A 395 8.93 33.10 9.10
CA SER A 395 8.59 33.42 10.49
C SER A 395 7.99 32.22 11.23
N GLU A 396 7.12 31.44 10.60
CA GLU A 396 6.56 30.22 11.20
C GLU A 396 7.63 29.14 11.39
N LEU A 397 8.54 28.97 10.42
CA LEU A 397 9.69 28.08 10.53
C LEU A 397 10.61 28.48 11.70
N VAL A 398 10.93 29.77 11.82
CA VAL A 398 11.72 30.34 12.92
C VAL A 398 11.08 30.04 14.27
N LYS A 399 9.79 30.36 14.45
CA LYS A 399 9.08 30.11 15.71
C LYS A 399 9.11 28.64 16.10
N ALA A 400 8.95 27.74 15.12
CA ALA A 400 8.97 26.31 15.38
C ALA A 400 10.37 25.82 15.80
N ILE A 401 11.43 26.27 15.13
CA ILE A 401 12.82 25.92 15.45
C ILE A 401 13.22 26.47 16.82
N GLN A 402 12.91 27.73 17.13
CA GLN A 402 13.15 28.32 18.45
C GLN A 402 12.42 27.55 19.56
N GLY A 403 11.19 27.09 19.29
CA GLY A 403 10.41 26.24 20.18
C GLY A 403 10.90 24.79 20.31
N TRP A 404 11.91 24.38 19.53
CA TRP A 404 12.52 23.05 19.54
C TRP A 404 13.73 23.00 20.47
N GLY A 405 13.48 23.15 21.78
CA GLY A 405 14.53 23.04 22.80
C GLY A 405 15.25 24.36 23.12
N SER A 406 14.65 25.51 22.80
CA SER A 406 15.23 26.84 22.99
C SER A 406 16.54 27.02 22.20
N THR A 407 16.49 26.81 20.89
CA THR A 407 17.62 27.03 19.98
C THR A 407 17.86 28.52 19.75
N ASP A 408 19.12 28.91 19.67
CA ASP A 408 19.51 30.22 19.15
C ASP A 408 19.76 30.10 17.65
N ILE A 409 19.18 31.02 16.88
CA ILE A 409 19.17 30.98 15.42
C ILE A 409 19.56 32.33 14.82
N SER A 410 20.01 32.30 13.57
CA SER A 410 20.18 33.48 12.72
C SER A 410 19.46 33.30 11.38
N GLU A 411 19.10 34.42 10.76
CA GLU A 411 18.46 34.46 9.43
C GLU A 411 19.42 35.02 8.36
N ILE A 412 20.66 35.36 8.74
CA ILE A 412 21.65 36.02 7.88
C ILE A 412 23.00 35.32 8.05
N CYS A 413 23.57 34.87 6.94
CA CYS A 413 24.91 34.26 6.89
C CYS A 413 25.91 35.05 6.02
N GLY A 414 25.52 36.24 5.53
CA GLY A 414 26.33 37.11 4.67
C GLY A 414 26.20 36.80 3.17
N ASP A 415 26.07 35.52 2.80
CA ASP A 415 25.85 35.06 1.42
C ASP A 415 24.54 34.23 1.33
N PRO A 416 23.42 34.85 0.92
CA PRO A 416 22.12 34.17 0.81
C PRO A 416 22.14 32.94 -0.11
N PHE A 417 22.92 32.97 -1.19
CA PHE A 417 23.03 31.84 -2.11
C PHE A 417 23.82 30.69 -1.46
N ALA A 418 24.91 30.99 -0.73
CA ALA A 418 25.57 29.98 0.11
C ALA A 418 24.61 29.34 1.10
N GLY A 419 23.73 30.13 1.73
CA GLY A 419 22.69 29.66 2.63
C GLY A 419 21.75 28.66 1.97
N PHE A 420 21.26 28.99 0.78
CA PHE A 420 20.44 28.09 -0.04
C PHE A 420 21.18 26.79 -0.37
N VAL A 421 22.41 26.85 -0.89
CA VAL A 421 23.21 25.68 -1.28
C VAL A 421 23.54 24.80 -0.07
N SER A 422 23.80 25.39 1.10
CA SER A 422 24.05 24.65 2.35
C SER A 422 22.87 23.79 2.81
N SER A 423 21.67 24.08 2.32
CA SER A 423 20.47 23.28 2.59
C SER A 423 20.14 22.26 1.48
N MET A 424 20.91 22.21 0.38
CA MET A 424 20.74 21.24 -0.70
C MET A 424 21.32 19.87 -0.34
N LEU A 425 20.81 18.83 -0.99
CA LEU A 425 21.30 17.46 -0.80
C LEU A 425 22.69 17.30 -1.45
N ALA A 426 23.66 16.74 -0.72
CA ALA A 426 25.00 16.33 -1.15
C ALA A 426 25.86 17.37 -1.89
N THR A 427 25.42 18.63 -1.97
CA THR A 427 25.99 19.61 -2.91
C THR A 427 27.27 20.25 -2.37
N THR A 428 27.38 20.44 -1.05
CA THR A 428 28.54 21.08 -0.42
C THR A 428 28.73 20.57 1.01
N THR A 429 29.99 20.46 1.42
CA THR A 429 30.39 20.29 2.83
C THR A 429 30.80 21.63 3.47
N ASN A 430 30.97 22.68 2.67
CA ASN A 430 31.23 24.06 3.11
C ASN A 430 29.95 24.83 3.50
N SER A 431 29.23 24.32 4.49
CA SER A 431 27.98 24.95 4.96
C SER A 431 28.20 26.33 5.57
N ALA A 432 27.31 27.27 5.23
CA ALA A 432 27.28 28.65 5.69
C ALA A 432 26.78 28.81 7.14
N ALA A 433 26.29 27.74 7.79
CA ALA A 433 25.87 27.79 9.18
C ALA A 433 27.07 27.91 10.14
N VAL A 434 26.84 28.52 11.29
CA VAL A 434 27.85 28.56 12.36
C VAL A 434 28.06 27.13 12.89
N PRO A 435 29.31 26.65 12.98
CA PRO A 435 29.58 25.32 13.52
C PRO A 435 29.37 25.29 15.04
N SER A 436 28.48 24.41 15.48
CA SER A 436 28.33 24.00 16.88
C SER A 436 29.08 22.70 17.14
N VAL A 437 29.37 22.39 18.40
CA VAL A 437 30.01 21.13 18.80
C VAL A 437 29.14 20.46 19.83
N ALA A 438 28.85 19.18 19.61
CA ALA A 438 27.92 18.40 20.43
C ALA A 438 28.34 16.92 20.48
N PRO A 439 27.89 16.17 21.51
CA PRO A 439 27.95 14.71 21.51
C PRO A 439 27.11 14.13 20.35
N LEU A 440 27.55 13.00 19.78
CA LEU A 440 26.89 12.39 18.63
C LEU A 440 25.50 11.87 19.01
N SER A 441 25.34 11.33 20.22
CA SER A 441 24.04 10.84 20.72
C SER A 441 22.97 11.93 20.76
N ASP A 442 23.33 13.14 21.24
CA ASP A 442 22.45 14.30 21.25
C ASP A 442 22.07 14.75 19.84
N VAL A 443 23.01 14.70 18.89
CA VAL A 443 22.74 15.01 17.49
C VAL A 443 21.79 14.00 16.88
N ILE A 444 22.02 12.70 17.10
CA ILE A 444 21.17 11.63 16.56
C ILE A 444 19.74 11.72 17.08
N THR A 445 19.58 12.09 18.36
CA THR A 445 18.27 12.39 18.96
C THR A 445 17.47 13.42 18.15
N MET A 446 18.15 14.39 17.54
CA MET A 446 17.51 15.47 16.77
C MET A 446 17.19 15.10 15.32
N LEU A 447 17.59 13.91 14.85
CA LEU A 447 17.43 13.50 13.45
C LEU A 447 16.01 12.96 13.15
N PRO A 448 15.55 13.05 11.88
CA PRO A 448 14.27 12.52 11.41
C PRO A 448 14.25 10.99 11.26
N ILE A 449 14.59 10.26 12.33
CA ILE A 449 14.82 8.80 12.30
C ILE A 449 13.57 7.95 12.60
N THR A 450 12.45 8.58 12.99
CA THR A 450 11.20 7.89 13.38
C THR A 450 10.09 8.00 12.34
N ARG A 451 10.42 8.46 11.12
CA ARG A 451 9.44 8.57 10.04
C ARG A 451 8.98 7.16 9.64
N PRO A 452 7.70 6.92 9.38
CA PRO A 452 7.23 5.56 9.09
C PRO A 452 7.61 5.18 7.64
N ALA A 453 7.85 3.89 7.34
CA ALA A 453 8.16 3.36 6.00
C ALA A 453 7.19 2.31 5.43
N SER A 454 6.62 2.58 4.24
CA SER A 454 5.88 1.55 3.49
C SER A 454 6.87 0.61 2.78
N PRO A 455 6.68 -0.72 2.86
CA PRO A 455 7.45 -1.66 2.05
C PRO A 455 6.98 -1.70 0.59
N TRP A 456 5.92 -0.95 0.23
CA TRP A 456 5.42 -0.82 -1.13
C TRP A 456 5.71 0.56 -1.71
N ALA A 457 6.35 0.59 -2.88
CA ALA A 457 6.58 1.83 -3.64
C ALA A 457 5.34 2.31 -4.40
N THR A 458 4.48 1.38 -4.84
CA THR A 458 3.25 1.64 -5.59
C THR A 458 2.12 0.75 -5.09
N GLY A 459 0.87 1.11 -5.34
CA GLY A 459 -0.26 0.27 -5.01
C GLY A 459 -1.60 0.83 -5.45
N ALA A 460 -2.58 -0.04 -5.63
CA ALA A 460 -3.95 0.34 -6.01
C ALA A 460 -4.76 0.98 -4.86
N ILE A 461 -4.21 1.01 -3.64
CA ILE A 461 -4.71 1.78 -2.51
C ILE A 461 -3.57 2.59 -1.87
N LEU A 462 -3.88 3.83 -1.51
CA LEU A 462 -2.94 4.72 -0.84
C LEU A 462 -3.48 5.05 0.55
N PHE A 463 -2.89 4.42 1.56
CA PHE A 463 -3.06 4.87 2.93
C PHE A 463 -2.18 6.10 3.17
N ARG A 464 -2.28 6.66 4.36
CA ARG A 464 -1.33 7.67 4.86
C ARG A 464 -1.08 7.47 6.33
N SER A 465 0.07 7.92 6.81
CA SER A 465 0.27 8.10 8.25
C SER A 465 -0.65 9.22 8.77
N PRO A 466 -0.91 9.28 10.10
CA PRO A 466 -1.74 10.32 10.69
C PRO A 466 -1.25 11.74 10.42
N ASP A 467 0.07 11.90 10.27
CA ASP A 467 0.75 13.16 9.97
C ASP A 467 0.95 13.44 8.47
N GLY A 468 0.40 12.59 7.60
CA GLY A 468 0.24 12.90 6.17
C GLY A 468 1.34 12.37 5.25
N LYS A 469 2.16 11.41 5.68
CA LYS A 469 3.07 10.72 4.78
C LYS A 469 2.30 9.70 3.92
N PRO A 470 2.38 9.76 2.59
CA PRO A 470 1.81 8.73 1.71
C PRO A 470 2.30 7.33 2.07
N TRP A 471 1.39 6.37 2.08
CA TRP A 471 1.67 4.97 2.41
C TRP A 471 1.03 4.01 1.41
N PRO A 472 1.70 3.73 0.28
CA PRO A 472 1.16 2.84 -0.73
C PRO A 472 0.96 1.43 -0.16
N TYR A 473 -0.08 0.74 -0.63
CA TYR A 473 -0.30 -0.67 -0.34
C TYR A 473 -0.91 -1.38 -1.55
N GLN A 474 -0.49 -2.62 -1.79
CA GLN A 474 -1.02 -3.45 -2.88
C GLN A 474 -1.48 -4.80 -2.32
N PRO A 475 -2.80 -5.07 -2.29
CA PRO A 475 -3.33 -6.38 -1.97
C PRO A 475 -2.77 -7.44 -2.94
N GLY A 476 -2.40 -8.61 -2.43
CA GLY A 476 -1.81 -9.67 -3.26
C GLY A 476 -0.36 -9.46 -3.65
N SER A 477 0.33 -8.50 -3.02
CA SER A 477 1.72 -8.19 -3.36
C SER A 477 2.69 -9.32 -3.02
N THR A 478 3.75 -9.44 -3.83
CA THR A 478 4.87 -10.35 -3.61
C THR A 478 5.78 -9.96 -2.45
N GLN A 479 5.55 -8.81 -1.81
CA GLN A 479 6.22 -8.43 -0.56
C GLN A 479 5.79 -9.30 0.62
N GLN A 480 4.62 -9.93 0.55
CA GLN A 480 4.12 -10.88 1.55
C GLN A 480 4.33 -12.33 1.06
N THR A 481 4.38 -13.28 1.98
CA THR A 481 4.55 -14.71 1.67
C THR A 481 3.21 -15.37 1.33
N THR A 482 2.17 -15.09 2.10
CA THR A 482 0.75 -15.45 1.87
C THR A 482 -0.10 -14.18 1.90
N TRP A 483 -1.41 -14.30 1.66
CA TRP A 483 -2.35 -13.17 1.64
C TRP A 483 -3.59 -13.51 2.46
N ILE A 484 -3.44 -13.43 3.77
CA ILE A 484 -4.50 -13.70 4.73
C ILE A 484 -4.73 -12.42 5.53
N ASP A 485 -5.93 -11.87 5.37
CA ASP A 485 -6.35 -10.62 6.00
C ASP A 485 -7.31 -10.93 7.15
N LEU A 486 -6.99 -10.46 8.35
CA LEU A 486 -7.91 -10.40 9.49
C LEU A 486 -8.31 -8.96 9.71
N ILE A 487 -9.61 -8.67 9.61
CA ILE A 487 -10.15 -7.32 9.82
C ILE A 487 -11.17 -7.40 10.94
N TYR A 488 -10.96 -6.65 12.03
CA TYR A 488 -11.94 -6.65 13.11
C TYR A 488 -12.12 -5.30 13.80
N ALA A 489 -13.36 -5.09 14.23
CA ALA A 489 -13.84 -3.95 14.99
C ALA A 489 -15.34 -4.08 15.28
N ARG A 490 -15.83 -3.32 16.26
CA ARG A 490 -17.27 -3.16 16.52
C ARG A 490 -18.02 -2.62 15.28
N PRO A 491 -19.35 -2.82 15.19
CA PRO A 491 -20.17 -2.22 14.13
C PRO A 491 -19.98 -0.71 14.01
N GLY A 492 -19.99 -0.19 12.77
CA GLY A 492 -19.80 1.24 12.48
C GLY A 492 -18.34 1.73 12.38
N SER A 493 -17.34 0.89 12.67
CA SER A 493 -15.92 1.30 12.63
C SER A 493 -15.28 1.31 11.23
N GLY A 494 -16.05 1.04 10.16
CA GLY A 494 -15.56 1.11 8.78
C GLY A 494 -14.98 -0.17 8.18
N LYS A 495 -15.24 -1.35 8.78
CA LYS A 495 -14.77 -2.66 8.27
C LYS A 495 -15.11 -2.93 6.81
N SER A 496 -16.40 -2.80 6.47
CA SER A 496 -16.90 -3.07 5.11
C SER A 496 -16.36 -2.04 4.11
N VAL A 497 -16.19 -0.78 4.52
CA VAL A 497 -15.57 0.27 3.69
C VAL A 497 -14.12 -0.08 3.35
N LEU A 498 -13.32 -0.48 4.35
CA LEU A 498 -11.95 -0.95 4.11
C LEU A 498 -11.92 -2.18 3.20
N SER A 499 -12.77 -3.17 3.45
CA SER A 499 -12.85 -4.39 2.63
C SER A 499 -13.23 -4.09 1.18
N ASN A 500 -14.21 -3.22 0.94
CA ASN A 500 -14.60 -2.79 -0.40
C ASN A 500 -13.46 -2.05 -1.11
N ALA A 501 -12.73 -1.18 -0.41
CA ALA A 501 -11.55 -0.51 -0.95
C ALA A 501 -10.43 -1.51 -1.33
N LEU A 502 -10.20 -2.55 -0.50
CA LEU A 502 -9.24 -3.61 -0.79
C LEU A 502 -9.66 -4.50 -1.98
N ASN A 503 -10.95 -4.83 -2.09
CA ASN A 503 -11.50 -5.60 -3.20
C ASN A 503 -11.41 -4.82 -4.53
N LEU A 504 -11.71 -3.51 -4.51
CA LEU A 504 -11.51 -2.64 -5.66
C LEU A 504 -10.02 -2.55 -6.03
N ALA A 505 -9.14 -2.40 -5.04
CA ALA A 505 -7.70 -2.38 -5.26
C ALA A 505 -7.18 -3.68 -5.90
N LEU A 506 -7.74 -4.84 -5.55
CA LEU A 506 -7.41 -6.10 -6.21
C LEU A 506 -7.82 -6.13 -7.69
N CYS A 507 -8.99 -5.57 -8.02
CA CYS A 507 -9.47 -5.40 -9.40
C CYS A 507 -8.60 -4.42 -10.22
N LEU A 508 -7.78 -3.62 -9.55
CA LEU A 508 -6.86 -2.64 -10.15
C LEU A 508 -5.39 -3.06 -10.01
N SER A 509 -5.12 -4.32 -9.68
CA SER A 509 -3.75 -4.81 -9.50
C SER A 509 -2.92 -4.62 -10.76
N ALA A 510 -1.68 -4.19 -10.59
CA ALA A 510 -0.77 -3.95 -11.71
C ALA A 510 -0.61 -5.21 -12.58
N GLY A 511 -0.82 -5.05 -13.88
CA GLY A 511 -0.45 -6.08 -14.86
C GLY A 511 -1.51 -7.15 -15.16
N ILE A 512 -2.65 -7.17 -14.48
CA ILE A 512 -3.73 -8.12 -14.80
C ILE A 512 -4.37 -7.79 -16.15
N THR A 513 -4.89 -8.80 -16.84
CA THR A 513 -5.53 -8.68 -18.17
C THR A 513 -7.03 -8.96 -18.13
N ARG A 514 -7.52 -9.51 -17.02
CA ARG A 514 -8.93 -9.80 -16.76
C ARG A 514 -9.26 -9.35 -15.34
N LEU A 515 -10.54 -9.07 -15.10
CA LEU A 515 -11.02 -8.74 -13.75
C LEU A 515 -10.69 -9.88 -12.78
N ALA A 516 -10.24 -9.53 -11.58
CA ALA A 516 -9.95 -10.49 -10.53
C ALA A 516 -11.20 -11.31 -10.16
N ARG A 517 -10.99 -12.53 -9.67
CA ARG A 517 -12.08 -13.39 -9.20
C ARG A 517 -12.29 -13.18 -7.70
N ILE A 518 -13.34 -12.48 -7.32
CA ILE A 518 -13.63 -12.13 -5.92
C ILE A 518 -14.97 -12.75 -5.53
N ALA A 519 -14.91 -13.65 -4.54
CA ALA A 519 -16.06 -14.26 -3.91
C ALA A 519 -16.31 -13.56 -2.57
N ILE A 520 -17.44 -12.88 -2.42
CA ILE A 520 -17.83 -12.21 -1.19
C ILE A 520 -19.03 -12.95 -0.61
N ILE A 521 -18.82 -13.60 0.54
CA ILE A 521 -19.88 -14.20 1.34
C ILE A 521 -20.28 -13.12 2.35
N ASP A 522 -21.37 -12.45 2.03
CA ASP A 522 -21.82 -11.23 2.70
C ASP A 522 -22.99 -11.55 3.65
N ILE A 523 -23.16 -10.70 4.66
CA ILE A 523 -24.30 -10.74 5.57
C ILE A 523 -24.89 -9.34 5.59
N GLY A 524 -25.95 -9.17 4.80
CA GLY A 524 -26.51 -7.88 4.46
C GLY A 524 -25.87 -7.29 3.20
N PRO A 525 -26.30 -6.09 2.78
CA PRO A 525 -25.90 -5.53 1.50
C PRO A 525 -24.53 -4.80 1.55
N SER A 526 -23.56 -5.24 2.36
CA SER A 526 -22.34 -4.48 2.70
C SER A 526 -21.40 -4.22 1.51
N SER A 527 -21.43 -5.12 0.52
CA SER A 527 -20.62 -5.05 -0.70
C SER A 527 -21.40 -4.63 -1.95
N SER A 528 -22.71 -4.38 -1.82
CA SER A 528 -23.58 -3.99 -2.94
C SER A 528 -23.13 -2.70 -3.66
N GLY A 529 -22.58 -1.74 -2.91
CA GLY A 529 -22.00 -0.51 -3.44
C GLY A 529 -20.80 -0.77 -4.35
N LEU A 530 -19.88 -1.65 -3.95
CA LEU A 530 -18.73 -2.07 -4.77
C LEU A 530 -19.20 -2.74 -6.07
N ILE A 531 -20.16 -3.66 -5.98
CA ILE A 531 -20.70 -4.34 -7.17
C ILE A 531 -21.35 -3.33 -8.12
N SER A 532 -22.13 -2.39 -7.59
CA SER A 532 -22.75 -1.33 -8.39
C SER A 532 -21.70 -0.46 -9.07
N LEU A 533 -20.64 -0.06 -8.36
CA LEU A 533 -19.53 0.71 -8.93
C LEU A 533 -18.87 -0.03 -10.10
N LEU A 534 -18.54 -1.31 -9.91
CA LEU A 534 -17.92 -2.13 -10.96
C LEU A 534 -18.85 -2.32 -12.17
N LYS A 535 -20.13 -2.61 -11.95
CA LYS A 535 -21.12 -2.73 -13.02
C LYS A 535 -21.24 -1.45 -13.85
N GLU A 536 -21.24 -0.29 -13.20
CA GLU A 536 -21.36 0.98 -13.92
C GLU A 536 -20.04 1.43 -14.58
N ALA A 537 -18.89 1.04 -14.03
CA ALA A 537 -17.58 1.28 -14.62
C ALA A 537 -17.30 0.36 -15.82
N LEU A 538 -17.87 -0.85 -15.85
CA LEU A 538 -17.71 -1.80 -16.94
C LEU A 538 -18.55 -1.43 -18.17
N PRO A 539 -18.05 -1.72 -19.39
CA PRO A 539 -18.84 -1.63 -20.62
C PRO A 539 -20.10 -2.50 -20.54
N ALA A 540 -21.17 -2.09 -21.23
CA ALA A 540 -22.47 -2.79 -21.21
C ALA A 540 -22.34 -4.31 -21.44
N SER A 541 -21.49 -4.73 -22.38
CA SER A 541 -21.22 -6.14 -22.70
C SER A 541 -20.53 -6.92 -21.57
N LYS A 542 -19.82 -6.25 -20.66
CA LYS A 542 -19.03 -6.85 -19.57
C LYS A 542 -19.67 -6.67 -18.19
N ARG A 543 -20.82 -5.99 -18.06
CA ARG A 543 -21.47 -5.73 -16.76
C ARG A 543 -21.84 -7.00 -15.98
N HIS A 544 -22.08 -8.10 -16.69
CA HIS A 544 -22.36 -9.41 -16.08
C HIS A 544 -21.17 -9.96 -15.28
N LEU A 545 -19.95 -9.44 -15.48
CA LEU A 545 -18.76 -9.86 -14.74
C LEU A 545 -18.76 -9.43 -13.26
N ALA A 546 -19.65 -8.52 -12.86
CA ALA A 546 -19.88 -8.16 -11.47
C ALA A 546 -21.32 -8.50 -11.11
N ALA A 547 -21.57 -9.16 -9.98
CA ALA A 547 -22.90 -9.59 -9.59
C ALA A 547 -23.13 -9.52 -8.08
N TYR A 548 -24.36 -9.14 -7.70
CA TYR A 548 -24.83 -9.16 -6.32
C TYR A 548 -26.13 -9.95 -6.32
N TYR A 549 -26.20 -10.95 -5.45
CA TYR A 549 -27.37 -11.79 -5.29
C TYR A 549 -27.67 -11.94 -3.80
N ARG A 550 -28.96 -11.83 -3.43
CA ARG A 550 -29.43 -12.16 -2.09
C ARG A 550 -30.03 -13.56 -2.12
N LEU A 551 -29.41 -14.49 -1.41
CA LEU A 551 -29.81 -15.88 -1.42
C LEU A 551 -31.10 -16.06 -0.60
N ARG A 552 -32.07 -16.77 -1.15
CA ARG A 552 -33.35 -17.08 -0.48
C ARG A 552 -33.60 -18.57 -0.45
N MET A 553 -34.38 -19.02 0.52
CA MET A 553 -34.80 -20.43 0.63
C MET A 553 -35.98 -20.74 -0.30
N THR A 554 -35.84 -20.43 -1.58
CA THR A 554 -36.89 -20.63 -2.59
C THR A 554 -36.36 -21.43 -3.79
N PRO A 555 -37.23 -22.08 -4.57
CA PRO A 555 -36.81 -22.93 -5.70
C PRO A 555 -36.00 -22.20 -6.78
N GLU A 556 -36.22 -20.90 -6.97
CA GLU A 556 -35.50 -20.10 -7.97
C GLU A 556 -34.01 -19.97 -7.63
N TYR A 557 -33.67 -20.10 -6.35
CA TYR A 557 -32.30 -20.10 -5.84
C TYR A 557 -31.70 -21.50 -5.70
N SER A 558 -32.38 -22.54 -6.19
CA SER A 558 -31.91 -23.91 -6.06
C SER A 558 -30.52 -24.09 -6.66
N ILE A 559 -29.63 -24.71 -5.88
CA ILE A 559 -28.26 -25.05 -6.22
C ILE A 559 -28.10 -26.53 -5.90
N ASN A 560 -27.82 -27.33 -6.92
CA ASN A 560 -27.47 -28.73 -6.74
C ASN A 560 -25.98 -28.85 -6.39
N PRO A 561 -25.61 -29.23 -5.15
CA PRO A 561 -24.20 -29.37 -4.78
C PRO A 561 -23.49 -30.51 -5.54
N PHE A 562 -24.25 -31.42 -6.16
CA PHE A 562 -23.75 -32.56 -6.94
C PHE A 562 -23.43 -32.22 -8.40
N ASP A 563 -23.56 -30.96 -8.81
CA ASP A 563 -23.15 -30.57 -10.17
C ASP A 563 -21.64 -30.67 -10.34
N THR A 564 -21.20 -31.39 -11.37
CA THR A 564 -19.78 -31.56 -11.74
C THR A 564 -19.32 -30.52 -12.75
N GLN A 565 -18.01 -30.53 -13.07
CA GLN A 565 -17.50 -29.78 -14.23
C GLN A 565 -18.13 -30.28 -15.54
N LEU A 566 -18.28 -29.39 -16.52
CA LEU A 566 -18.89 -29.73 -17.83
C LEU A 566 -18.25 -30.99 -18.44
N GLY A 567 -19.07 -31.96 -18.84
CA GLY A 567 -18.69 -33.25 -19.39
C GLY A 567 -18.30 -34.31 -18.37
N CYS A 568 -17.99 -33.96 -17.12
CA CYS A 568 -17.53 -34.91 -16.11
C CYS A 568 -18.69 -35.73 -15.52
N ARG A 569 -18.66 -37.05 -15.74
CA ARG A 569 -19.63 -37.98 -15.13
C ARG A 569 -19.40 -38.18 -13.63
N TYR A 570 -18.16 -37.95 -13.18
CA TYR A 570 -17.74 -38.09 -11.80
C TYR A 570 -17.18 -36.76 -11.27
N PRO A 571 -17.31 -36.47 -9.97
CA PRO A 571 -16.70 -35.30 -9.36
C PRO A 571 -15.18 -35.44 -9.36
N THR A 572 -14.47 -34.31 -9.41
CA THR A 572 -13.05 -34.27 -9.10
C THR A 572 -12.81 -34.68 -7.64
N ALA A 573 -11.57 -35.03 -7.29
CA ALA A 573 -11.20 -35.38 -5.91
C ALA A 573 -11.58 -34.27 -4.91
N SER A 574 -11.42 -33.01 -5.30
CA SER A 574 -11.78 -31.86 -4.47
C SER A 574 -13.29 -31.71 -4.28
N GLU A 575 -14.08 -31.90 -5.35
CA GLU A 575 -15.55 -31.85 -5.30
C GLU A 575 -16.10 -33.03 -4.49
N ARG A 576 -15.53 -34.22 -4.65
CA ARG A 576 -15.85 -35.40 -3.82
C ARG A 576 -15.60 -35.10 -2.35
N SER A 577 -14.43 -34.57 -2.00
CA SER A 577 -14.12 -34.23 -0.61
C SER A 577 -15.09 -33.20 -0.03
N PHE A 578 -15.49 -32.20 -0.83
CA PHE A 578 -16.51 -31.24 -0.42
C PHE A 578 -17.86 -31.94 -0.18
N LEU A 579 -18.32 -32.79 -1.10
CA LEU A 579 -19.60 -33.50 -0.98
C LEU A 579 -19.65 -34.39 0.25
N VAL A 580 -18.57 -35.11 0.57
CA VAL A 580 -18.47 -35.92 1.79
C VAL A 580 -18.60 -35.04 3.03
N ASN A 581 -17.86 -33.93 3.09
CA ASN A 581 -17.93 -33.01 4.22
C ASN A 581 -19.33 -32.37 4.35
N PHE A 582 -19.94 -32.01 3.22
CA PHE A 582 -21.25 -31.38 3.16
C PHE A 582 -22.37 -32.34 3.58
N LEU A 583 -22.36 -33.59 3.11
CA LEU A 583 -23.29 -34.63 3.53
C LEU A 583 -23.09 -35.00 5.00
N THR A 584 -21.85 -35.03 5.48
CA THR A 584 -21.55 -35.25 6.90
C THR A 584 -22.11 -34.13 7.77
N LEU A 585 -22.02 -32.87 7.32
CA LEU A 585 -22.63 -31.73 8.00
C LEU A 585 -24.17 -31.87 8.06
N LEU A 586 -24.81 -32.25 6.95
CA LEU A 586 -26.26 -32.45 6.89
C LEU A 586 -26.73 -33.62 7.77
N THR A 587 -25.89 -34.64 7.93
CA THR A 587 -26.14 -35.83 8.74
C THR A 587 -25.54 -35.76 10.15
N THR A 588 -25.13 -34.56 10.59
CA THR A 588 -24.75 -34.33 11.99
C THR A 588 -26.01 -34.00 12.83
N PRO A 589 -26.24 -34.68 13.97
CA PRO A 589 -27.41 -34.43 14.80
C PRO A 589 -27.46 -32.99 15.32
N LEU A 590 -28.65 -32.41 15.42
CA LEU A 590 -28.84 -31.05 15.96
C LEU A 590 -28.27 -30.95 17.39
N GLY A 591 -27.51 -29.88 17.64
CA GLY A 591 -26.83 -29.64 18.92
C GLY A 591 -25.58 -30.51 19.16
N SER A 592 -25.29 -31.48 18.29
CA SER A 592 -24.07 -32.28 18.38
C SER A 592 -22.91 -31.60 17.66
N PRO A 593 -21.71 -31.49 18.27
CA PRO A 593 -20.53 -30.95 17.60
C PRO A 593 -19.90 -31.92 16.59
N LYS A 594 -20.31 -33.20 16.60
CA LYS A 594 -19.75 -34.25 15.75
C LYS A 594 -20.84 -35.17 15.18
N PRO A 595 -20.64 -35.72 13.98
CA PRO A 595 -21.50 -36.77 13.42
C PRO A 595 -21.36 -38.08 14.22
N TYR A 596 -22.24 -39.04 13.93
CA TYR A 596 -22.06 -40.41 14.42
C TYR A 596 -20.80 -41.06 13.82
N ASP A 597 -20.22 -42.00 14.56
CA ASP A 597 -19.05 -42.75 14.09
C ASP A 597 -19.36 -43.53 12.81
N GLY A 598 -18.41 -43.54 11.86
CA GLY A 598 -18.58 -44.11 10.52
C GLY A 598 -19.50 -43.34 9.56
N MET A 599 -20.16 -42.24 9.97
CA MET A 599 -21.07 -41.48 9.10
C MET A 599 -20.35 -40.84 7.91
N ALA A 600 -19.12 -40.35 8.11
CA ALA A 600 -18.32 -39.76 7.03
C ALA A 600 -17.90 -40.79 5.98
N ASP A 601 -17.54 -42.01 6.41
CA ASP A 601 -17.19 -43.11 5.51
C ASP A 601 -18.41 -43.57 4.69
N LEU A 602 -19.57 -43.68 5.36
CA LEU A 602 -20.85 -43.96 4.71
C LEU A 602 -21.18 -42.88 3.67
N ALA A 603 -21.02 -41.60 4.00
CA ALA A 603 -21.22 -40.50 3.06
C ALA A 603 -20.26 -40.59 1.86
N GLY A 604 -19.01 -41.01 2.08
CA GLY A 604 -18.04 -41.29 1.02
C GLY A 604 -18.52 -42.36 0.04
N MET A 605 -18.97 -43.51 0.55
CA MET A 605 -19.46 -44.59 -0.30
C MET A 605 -20.75 -44.22 -1.03
N VAL A 606 -21.64 -43.47 -0.38
CA VAL A 606 -22.87 -42.94 -0.97
C VAL A 606 -22.54 -42.02 -2.16
N VAL A 607 -21.58 -41.10 -2.01
CA VAL A 607 -21.15 -40.22 -3.10
C VAL A 607 -20.62 -41.04 -4.28
N ASP A 608 -19.75 -42.01 -4.04
CA ASP A 608 -19.16 -42.81 -5.12
C ASP A 608 -20.21 -43.65 -5.87
N GLU A 609 -21.13 -44.28 -5.15
CA GLU A 609 -22.18 -45.10 -5.78
C GLU A 609 -23.23 -44.23 -6.51
N LEU A 610 -23.51 -43.00 -6.04
CA LEU A 610 -24.40 -42.06 -6.73
C LEU A 610 -23.94 -41.77 -8.15
N TYR A 611 -22.71 -41.27 -8.30
CA TYR A 611 -22.19 -40.91 -9.62
C TYR A 611 -21.99 -42.14 -10.50
N LYS A 612 -21.59 -43.27 -9.93
CA LYS A 612 -21.51 -44.53 -10.67
C LYS A 612 -22.88 -44.96 -11.21
N SER A 613 -23.95 -44.86 -10.42
CA SER A 613 -25.29 -45.25 -10.86
C SER A 613 -25.82 -44.40 -12.02
N MET A 614 -25.40 -43.14 -12.10
CA MET A 614 -25.83 -42.14 -13.11
C MET A 614 -24.86 -42.01 -14.30
N ALA A 615 -23.77 -42.78 -14.34
CA ALA A 615 -22.80 -42.75 -15.43
C ALA A 615 -23.31 -43.51 -16.67
N ASP A 616 -22.70 -43.24 -17.83
CA ASP A 616 -23.14 -43.74 -19.15
C ASP A 616 -23.32 -45.27 -19.21
N GLU A 617 -22.48 -46.03 -18.48
CA GLU A 617 -22.43 -47.49 -18.50
C GLU A 617 -23.49 -48.17 -17.59
N PHE A 618 -24.22 -47.39 -16.79
CA PHE A 618 -25.15 -47.91 -15.77
C PHE A 618 -26.59 -47.50 -16.07
N ASN A 619 -27.14 -46.54 -15.32
CA ASN A 619 -28.52 -46.09 -15.47
C ASN A 619 -28.56 -44.56 -15.61
N PRO A 620 -28.01 -44.01 -16.71
CA PRO A 620 -28.01 -42.58 -16.96
C PRO A 620 -29.44 -42.03 -17.05
N THR A 621 -29.64 -40.78 -16.63
CA THR A 621 -30.96 -40.16 -16.60
C THR A 621 -31.55 -40.06 -18.02
N PRO A 622 -32.73 -40.65 -18.28
CA PRO A 622 -33.36 -40.58 -19.60
C PRO A 622 -33.75 -39.13 -19.91
N TYR A 623 -33.51 -38.73 -21.16
CA TYR A 623 -33.95 -37.45 -21.68
C TYR A 623 -35.46 -37.48 -21.95
N ALA A 624 -36.16 -36.45 -21.50
CA ALA A 624 -37.60 -36.30 -21.69
C ALA A 624 -37.90 -34.93 -22.33
N PRO A 625 -38.45 -34.89 -23.55
CA PRO A 625 -38.87 -33.63 -24.20
C PRO A 625 -39.88 -32.87 -23.34
N GLY A 626 -39.83 -31.54 -23.40
CA GLY A 626 -40.69 -30.62 -22.65
C GLY A 626 -40.23 -30.35 -21.21
N VAL A 627 -39.14 -30.97 -20.75
CA VAL A 627 -38.52 -30.63 -19.46
C VAL A 627 -37.77 -29.29 -19.56
N GLU A 628 -37.03 -29.07 -20.65
CA GLU A 628 -36.39 -27.79 -20.98
C GLU A 628 -36.64 -27.39 -22.43
N GLU A 629 -37.72 -26.65 -22.66
CA GLU A 629 -38.14 -26.24 -24.01
C GLU A 629 -37.05 -25.47 -24.77
N PHE A 630 -36.21 -24.70 -24.06
CA PHE A 630 -35.09 -23.99 -24.67
C PHE A 630 -34.05 -24.96 -25.26
N ILE A 631 -33.69 -26.02 -24.52
CA ILE A 631 -32.76 -27.05 -25.00
C ILE A 631 -33.39 -27.84 -26.14
N ASP A 632 -34.67 -28.18 -26.04
CA ASP A 632 -35.40 -28.88 -27.08
C ASP A 632 -35.33 -28.16 -28.43
N SER A 633 -35.44 -26.83 -28.43
CA SER A 633 -35.37 -26.01 -29.65
C SER A 633 -34.00 -26.07 -30.32
N ILE A 634 -32.92 -26.00 -29.55
CA ILE A 634 -31.54 -26.06 -30.07
C ILE A 634 -31.22 -27.46 -30.57
N LEU A 635 -31.71 -28.49 -29.88
CA LEU A 635 -31.57 -29.88 -30.32
C LEU A 635 -32.23 -30.12 -31.69
N GLU A 636 -33.35 -29.45 -31.99
CA GLU A 636 -33.96 -29.49 -33.32
C GLU A 636 -33.08 -28.79 -34.36
N GLU A 637 -32.52 -27.62 -34.03
CA GLU A 637 -31.64 -26.86 -34.92
C GLU A 637 -30.36 -27.62 -35.29
N ILE A 638 -29.73 -28.31 -34.33
CA ILE A 638 -28.52 -29.11 -34.59
C ILE A 638 -28.82 -30.48 -35.23
N GLY A 639 -30.09 -30.81 -35.45
CA GLY A 639 -30.51 -32.08 -36.03
C GLY A 639 -30.26 -33.30 -35.15
N PHE A 640 -30.40 -33.15 -33.82
CA PHE A 640 -30.20 -34.24 -32.86
C PHE A 640 -31.26 -35.35 -33.07
N ILE A 641 -30.79 -36.58 -33.34
CA ILE A 641 -31.66 -37.74 -33.55
C ILE A 641 -32.00 -38.35 -32.19
N ARG A 642 -33.26 -38.19 -31.78
CA ARG A 642 -33.78 -38.70 -30.50
C ARG A 642 -34.37 -40.11 -30.69
N ASP A 643 -34.13 -40.99 -29.72
CA ASP A 643 -34.82 -42.27 -29.60
C ASP A 643 -35.38 -42.49 -28.18
N SER A 644 -36.03 -43.62 -27.93
CA SER A 644 -36.65 -43.92 -26.62
C SER A 644 -35.66 -44.16 -25.48
N LYS A 645 -34.37 -44.24 -25.79
CA LYS A 645 -33.27 -44.46 -24.84
C LYS A 645 -32.35 -43.26 -24.72
N SER A 646 -32.63 -42.17 -25.43
CA SER A 646 -31.78 -40.98 -25.38
C SER A 646 -31.62 -40.48 -23.96
N THR A 647 -30.41 -40.05 -23.60
CA THR A 647 -30.07 -39.62 -22.24
C THR A 647 -29.68 -38.15 -22.19
N TRP A 648 -29.77 -37.55 -20.99
CA TRP A 648 -29.28 -36.17 -20.80
C TRP A 648 -27.76 -36.03 -21.04
N TRP A 649 -27.00 -37.12 -20.90
CA TRP A 649 -25.58 -37.14 -21.26
C TRP A 649 -25.34 -37.02 -22.77
N GLU A 650 -26.09 -37.77 -23.58
CA GLU A 650 -26.02 -37.67 -25.04
C GLU A 650 -26.42 -36.29 -25.56
N VAL A 651 -27.44 -35.68 -24.94
CA VAL A 651 -27.85 -34.29 -25.20
C VAL A 651 -26.71 -33.32 -24.90
N THR A 652 -26.11 -33.44 -23.71
CA THR A 652 -24.98 -32.60 -23.27
C THR A 652 -23.81 -32.69 -24.24
N ASP A 653 -23.40 -33.91 -24.59
CA ASP A 653 -22.28 -34.17 -25.49
C ASP A 653 -22.55 -33.66 -26.91
N SER A 654 -23.79 -33.78 -27.39
CA SER A 654 -24.19 -33.30 -28.72
C SER A 654 -24.18 -31.77 -28.80
N LEU A 655 -24.73 -31.09 -27.78
CA LEU A 655 -24.70 -29.63 -27.69
C LEU A 655 -23.26 -29.11 -27.63
N PHE A 656 -22.42 -29.74 -26.81
CA PHE A 656 -21.01 -29.34 -26.71
C PHE A 656 -20.27 -29.54 -28.04
N SER A 657 -20.46 -30.68 -28.70
CA SER A 657 -19.86 -30.98 -30.00
C SER A 657 -20.31 -30.02 -31.10
N ALA A 658 -21.53 -29.48 -30.98
CA ALA A 658 -22.08 -28.46 -31.88
C ALA A 658 -21.64 -27.02 -31.53
N GLY A 659 -20.85 -26.82 -30.46
CA GLY A 659 -20.32 -25.51 -30.04
C GLY A 659 -21.20 -24.74 -29.05
N PHE A 660 -22.28 -25.33 -28.54
CA PHE A 660 -23.21 -24.72 -27.59
C PHE A 660 -22.79 -25.04 -26.14
N MET A 661 -21.67 -24.47 -25.68
CA MET A 661 -21.10 -24.81 -24.36
C MET A 661 -21.99 -24.41 -23.18
N HIS A 662 -22.66 -23.26 -23.27
CA HIS A 662 -23.55 -22.80 -22.21
C HIS A 662 -24.75 -23.72 -22.06
N GLU A 663 -25.35 -24.09 -23.18
CA GLU A 663 -26.53 -24.96 -23.24
C GLU A 663 -26.18 -26.40 -22.89
N ALA A 664 -24.99 -26.87 -23.23
CA ALA A 664 -24.46 -28.13 -22.72
C ALA A 664 -24.37 -28.12 -21.17
N MET A 665 -23.91 -27.02 -20.55
CA MET A 665 -23.90 -26.91 -19.09
C MET A 665 -25.31 -26.93 -18.49
N LEU A 666 -26.29 -26.29 -19.14
CA LEU A 666 -27.69 -26.31 -18.71
C LEU A 666 -28.27 -27.73 -18.79
N ALA A 667 -28.06 -28.43 -19.90
CA ALA A 667 -28.50 -29.80 -20.10
C ALA A 667 -27.87 -30.77 -19.09
N GLN A 668 -26.58 -30.61 -18.78
CA GLN A 668 -25.88 -31.48 -17.82
C GLN A 668 -26.54 -31.51 -16.44
N ARG A 669 -27.16 -30.42 -15.99
CA ARG A 669 -27.82 -30.35 -14.67
C ARG A 669 -28.88 -31.42 -14.47
N TYR A 670 -29.50 -31.89 -15.55
CA TYR A 670 -30.51 -32.96 -15.54
C TYR A 670 -29.90 -34.36 -15.57
N ALA A 671 -28.61 -34.50 -15.91
CA ALA A 671 -27.86 -35.75 -15.81
C ALA A 671 -27.25 -35.96 -14.40
N MET A 672 -27.25 -34.93 -13.55
CA MET A 672 -26.65 -34.97 -12.22
C MET A 672 -27.57 -35.60 -11.18
N PRO A 673 -27.02 -36.34 -10.18
CA PRO A 673 -27.80 -36.82 -9.06
C PRO A 673 -28.30 -35.65 -8.21
N LEU A 674 -29.41 -35.86 -7.52
CA LEU A 674 -29.98 -34.94 -6.54
C LEU A 674 -29.75 -35.48 -5.12
N ILE A 675 -29.84 -34.60 -4.12
CA ILE A 675 -29.72 -34.99 -2.71
C ILE A 675 -30.77 -36.03 -2.29
N ALA A 676 -31.95 -36.04 -2.93
CA ALA A 676 -32.98 -37.04 -2.69
C ALA A 676 -32.52 -38.46 -3.07
N ASP A 677 -31.71 -38.59 -4.13
CA ASP A 677 -31.17 -39.88 -4.58
C ASP A 677 -30.21 -40.49 -3.54
N ALA A 678 -29.53 -39.64 -2.76
CA ALA A 678 -28.65 -40.07 -1.68
C ALA A 678 -29.41 -40.83 -0.57
N ALA A 679 -30.69 -40.51 -0.34
CA ALA A 679 -31.52 -41.21 0.65
C ALA A 679 -31.91 -42.64 0.20
N SER A 680 -31.97 -42.89 -1.10
CA SER A 680 -32.23 -44.20 -1.69
C SER A 680 -30.96 -45.02 -1.90
N ILE A 681 -29.88 -44.40 -2.39
CA ILE A 681 -28.65 -45.11 -2.76
C ILE A 681 -27.95 -45.74 -1.54
N CYS A 682 -28.13 -45.19 -0.33
CA CYS A 682 -27.52 -45.74 0.88
C CYS A 682 -28.06 -47.13 1.25
N ARG A 683 -29.10 -47.61 0.55
CA ARG A 683 -29.72 -48.94 0.70
C ARG A 683 -29.37 -49.89 -0.46
N THR A 684 -28.41 -49.54 -1.31
CA THR A 684 -27.90 -50.51 -2.29
C THR A 684 -27.14 -51.63 -1.57
N ALA A 685 -27.19 -52.84 -2.12
CA ALA A 685 -26.53 -54.00 -1.52
C ALA A 685 -25.03 -53.75 -1.23
N SER A 686 -24.34 -52.98 -2.10
CA SER A 686 -22.92 -52.64 -1.91
C SER A 686 -22.62 -51.85 -0.64
N ILE A 687 -23.59 -51.08 -0.14
CA ILE A 687 -23.47 -50.28 1.09
C ILE A 687 -24.13 -51.00 2.27
N GLU A 688 -25.28 -51.62 2.05
CA GLU A 688 -26.06 -52.33 3.08
C GLU A 688 -25.24 -53.46 3.70
N ASP A 689 -24.58 -54.28 2.89
CA ASP A 689 -23.75 -55.41 3.34
C ASP A 689 -22.64 -54.99 4.33
N LEU A 690 -22.15 -53.74 4.24
CA LEU A 690 -21.05 -53.22 5.07
C LEU A 690 -21.54 -52.53 6.35
N TYR A 691 -22.66 -51.81 6.28
CA TYR A 691 -23.10 -50.91 7.36
C TYR A 691 -24.41 -51.33 8.06
N GLU A 692 -25.11 -52.36 7.61
CA GLU A 692 -26.39 -52.79 8.20
C GLU A 692 -26.28 -53.07 9.72
N LYS A 693 -25.15 -53.66 10.14
CA LYS A 693 -24.89 -54.02 11.55
C LYS A 693 -24.35 -52.88 12.40
N VAL A 694 -23.97 -51.74 11.79
CA VAL A 694 -23.46 -50.58 12.51
C VAL A 694 -24.64 -49.80 13.07
N THR A 695 -24.66 -49.61 14.39
CA THR A 695 -25.77 -48.97 15.10
C THR A 695 -25.36 -47.63 15.67
N THR A 696 -26.30 -46.67 15.63
CA THR A 696 -26.13 -45.34 16.21
C THR A 696 -26.41 -45.36 17.72
N PRO A 697 -25.99 -44.34 18.49
CA PRO A 697 -26.36 -44.21 19.90
C PRO A 697 -27.87 -44.17 20.16
N THR A 698 -28.67 -43.81 19.15
CA THR A 698 -30.14 -43.80 19.18
C THR A 698 -30.77 -45.18 18.97
N GLY A 699 -29.99 -46.22 18.68
CA GLY A 699 -30.47 -47.60 18.52
C GLY A 699 -30.95 -47.98 17.11
N GLU A 700 -31.06 -47.01 16.18
CA GLU A 700 -31.28 -47.30 14.75
C GLU A 700 -29.97 -47.62 14.02
N SER A 701 -30.04 -48.33 12.89
CA SER A 701 -28.87 -48.57 12.03
C SER A 701 -28.33 -47.27 11.43
N LEU A 702 -27.02 -47.24 11.13
CA LEU A 702 -26.37 -46.06 10.57
C LEU A 702 -27.00 -45.63 9.22
N ILE A 703 -27.38 -46.61 8.38
CA ILE A 703 -28.08 -46.39 7.11
C ILE A 703 -29.45 -45.74 7.34
N ASN A 704 -30.22 -46.21 8.31
CA ASN A 704 -31.53 -45.64 8.63
C ASN A 704 -31.39 -44.20 9.16
N ALA A 705 -30.39 -43.94 10.01
CA ALA A 705 -30.09 -42.60 10.48
C ALA A 705 -29.72 -41.66 9.33
N PHE A 706 -28.81 -42.08 8.43
CA PHE A 706 -28.42 -41.32 7.25
C PHE A 706 -29.63 -41.00 6.36
N SER A 707 -30.40 -42.02 5.97
CA SER A 707 -31.59 -41.90 5.12
C SER A 707 -32.64 -40.94 5.73
N ARG A 708 -32.88 -41.06 7.05
CA ARG A 708 -33.80 -40.18 7.80
C ARG A 708 -33.32 -38.73 7.82
N MET A 709 -32.03 -38.49 8.05
CA MET A 709 -31.46 -37.15 8.14
C MET A 709 -31.37 -36.45 6.79
N ILE A 710 -30.99 -37.16 5.73
CA ILE A 710 -31.03 -36.64 4.35
C ILE A 710 -32.47 -36.34 3.92
N SER A 711 -33.42 -37.22 4.20
CA SER A 711 -34.84 -36.95 3.93
C SER A 711 -35.36 -35.72 4.69
N GLY A 712 -34.85 -35.50 5.90
CA GLY A 712 -35.08 -34.27 6.67
C GLY A 712 -34.50 -33.04 5.97
N ALA A 713 -33.24 -33.12 5.52
CA ALA A 713 -32.55 -32.05 4.80
C ALA A 713 -33.25 -31.66 3.48
N VAL A 714 -33.74 -32.64 2.71
CA VAL A 714 -34.54 -32.40 1.49
C VAL A 714 -35.77 -31.53 1.78
N ARG A 715 -36.47 -31.82 2.89
CA ARG A 715 -37.66 -31.07 3.28
C ARG A 715 -37.33 -29.68 3.84
N GLU A 716 -36.23 -29.56 4.56
CA GLU A 716 -35.84 -28.35 5.27
C GLU A 716 -35.09 -27.35 4.39
N TYR A 717 -34.37 -27.84 3.38
CA TYR A 717 -33.58 -27.03 2.46
C TYR A 717 -34.08 -27.21 1.01
N PRO A 718 -35.19 -26.54 0.63
CA PRO A 718 -35.68 -26.49 -0.75
C PRO A 718 -34.60 -26.09 -1.76
N ILE A 719 -33.65 -25.25 -1.34
CA ILE A 719 -32.54 -24.78 -2.15
C ILE A 719 -31.60 -25.91 -2.61
N LEU A 720 -31.52 -27.04 -1.89
CA LEU A 720 -30.66 -28.17 -2.24
C LEU A 720 -31.37 -29.29 -3.00
N SER A 721 -32.69 -29.17 -3.18
CA SER A 721 -33.56 -30.32 -3.50
C SER A 721 -33.97 -30.41 -4.97
N ARG A 722 -33.43 -29.55 -5.83
CA ARG A 722 -33.77 -29.47 -7.26
C ARG A 722 -32.51 -29.30 -8.09
N VAL A 723 -32.66 -29.46 -9.40
CA VAL A 723 -31.64 -29.07 -10.38
C VAL A 723 -31.27 -27.60 -10.20
N THR A 724 -30.01 -27.27 -10.47
CA THR A 724 -29.50 -25.91 -10.32
C THR A 724 -30.29 -24.94 -11.18
N SER A 725 -30.96 -24.00 -10.53
CA SER A 725 -31.69 -22.88 -11.16
C SER A 725 -30.92 -21.56 -10.99
N PHE A 726 -30.12 -21.44 -9.93
CA PHE A 726 -29.26 -20.30 -9.68
C PHE A 726 -27.80 -20.62 -10.03
N ASP A 727 -27.23 -19.84 -10.95
CA ASP A 727 -25.84 -19.93 -11.37
C ASP A 727 -25.22 -18.53 -11.43
N ILE A 728 -23.94 -18.45 -11.06
CA ILE A 728 -23.15 -17.22 -11.13
C ILE A 728 -22.59 -16.98 -12.54
N GLY A 729 -22.61 -18.00 -13.41
CA GLY A 729 -22.15 -17.91 -14.79
C GLY A 729 -20.71 -17.43 -14.90
N ASP A 730 -20.46 -16.47 -15.79
CA ASP A 730 -19.13 -15.88 -16.01
C ASP A 730 -18.78 -14.75 -15.04
N ALA A 731 -19.62 -14.50 -14.03
CA ALA A 731 -19.36 -13.44 -13.06
C ALA A 731 -18.02 -13.68 -12.33
N ARG A 732 -17.22 -12.61 -12.24
CA ARG A 732 -15.87 -12.63 -11.66
C ARG A 732 -15.84 -12.01 -10.27
N VAL A 733 -16.56 -10.90 -10.07
CA VAL A 733 -16.71 -10.27 -8.75
C VAL A 733 -18.14 -10.50 -8.29
N VAL A 734 -18.32 -11.43 -7.36
CA VAL A 734 -19.65 -11.88 -6.93
C VAL A 734 -19.79 -11.67 -5.44
N SER A 735 -20.87 -11.00 -5.06
CA SER A 735 -21.36 -10.93 -3.69
C SER A 735 -22.62 -11.75 -3.54
N LEU A 736 -22.58 -12.69 -2.59
CA LEU A 736 -23.70 -13.52 -2.22
C LEU A 736 -24.09 -13.18 -0.78
N ASP A 737 -25.19 -12.44 -0.64
CA ASP A 737 -25.75 -12.03 0.64
C ASP A 737 -26.58 -13.18 1.23
N LEU A 738 -26.16 -13.65 2.40
CA LEU A 738 -26.77 -14.76 3.12
C LEU A 738 -27.72 -14.32 4.24
N ASP A 739 -28.01 -13.02 4.41
CA ASP A 739 -28.78 -12.50 5.56
C ASP A 739 -30.14 -13.18 5.77
N GLU A 740 -30.88 -13.48 4.69
CA GLU A 740 -32.19 -14.15 4.79
C GLU A 740 -32.07 -15.63 5.20
N VAL A 741 -30.93 -16.27 4.95
CA VAL A 741 -30.72 -17.72 5.10
C VAL A 741 -29.72 -18.10 6.19
N ALA A 742 -28.92 -17.17 6.71
CA ALA A 742 -27.90 -17.38 7.73
C ALA A 742 -28.28 -16.66 9.03
N LYS A 743 -29.43 -17.03 9.60
CA LYS A 743 -29.95 -16.44 10.84
C LYS A 743 -29.32 -17.08 12.08
N SER A 744 -29.19 -16.30 13.15
CA SER A 744 -28.82 -16.79 14.48
C SER A 744 -30.08 -17.01 15.32
N GLY A 745 -30.14 -18.05 16.17
CA GLY A 745 -31.31 -18.24 17.03
C GLY A 745 -31.61 -19.66 17.51
N GLY A 746 -30.64 -20.58 17.52
CA GLY A 746 -30.78 -21.96 18.02
C GLY A 746 -30.05 -22.98 17.15
N ASP A 747 -29.95 -24.23 17.60
CA ASP A 747 -29.13 -25.27 16.94
C ASP A 747 -29.51 -25.51 15.47
N ALA A 748 -30.80 -25.41 15.11
CA ALA A 748 -31.26 -25.54 13.74
C ALA A 748 -30.81 -24.36 12.85
N ALA A 749 -30.88 -23.14 13.37
CA ALA A 749 -30.45 -21.93 12.68
C ALA A 749 -28.91 -21.90 12.52
N ASP A 750 -28.19 -22.38 13.53
CA ASP A 750 -26.74 -22.55 13.49
C ASP A 750 -26.34 -23.57 12.41
N ARG A 751 -27.02 -24.73 12.34
CA ARG A 751 -26.79 -25.72 11.27
C ARG A 751 -27.12 -25.15 9.89
N GLN A 752 -28.26 -24.48 9.73
CA GLN A 752 -28.63 -23.86 8.46
C GLN A 752 -27.55 -22.86 8.02
N THR A 753 -27.07 -22.02 8.95
CA THR A 753 -25.96 -21.09 8.69
C THR A 753 -24.72 -21.83 8.20
N SER A 754 -24.29 -22.91 8.87
CA SER A 754 -23.18 -23.74 8.42
C SER A 754 -23.35 -24.27 6.99
N VAL A 755 -24.54 -24.78 6.67
CA VAL A 755 -24.86 -25.33 5.34
C VAL A 755 -24.80 -24.22 4.29
N MET A 756 -25.37 -23.04 4.57
CA MET A 756 -25.37 -21.93 3.63
C MET A 756 -23.97 -21.35 3.40
N TYR A 757 -23.12 -21.23 4.43
CA TYR A 757 -21.73 -20.80 4.27
C TYR A 757 -20.92 -21.79 3.42
N MET A 758 -21.05 -23.10 3.67
CA MET A 758 -20.39 -24.14 2.88
C MET A 758 -20.85 -24.12 1.41
N LEU A 759 -22.16 -24.01 1.18
CA LEU A 759 -22.75 -23.94 -0.16
C LEU A 759 -22.28 -22.68 -0.90
N ALA A 760 -22.34 -21.51 -0.26
CA ALA A 760 -21.90 -20.24 -0.81
C ALA A 760 -20.42 -20.28 -1.21
N ARG A 761 -19.54 -20.73 -0.30
CA ARG A 761 -18.12 -20.93 -0.58
C ARG A 761 -17.91 -21.86 -1.76
N TYR A 762 -18.64 -22.96 -1.82
CA TYR A 762 -18.51 -23.94 -2.89
C TYR A 762 -18.90 -23.35 -4.25
N VAL A 763 -20.09 -22.78 -4.38
CA VAL A 763 -20.56 -22.18 -5.63
C VAL A 763 -19.61 -21.09 -6.12
N LEU A 764 -19.17 -20.21 -5.21
CA LEU A 764 -18.35 -19.06 -5.58
C LEU A 764 -16.89 -19.43 -5.89
N ALA A 765 -16.33 -20.47 -5.26
CA ALA A 765 -14.89 -20.73 -5.30
C ALA A 765 -14.49 -22.14 -5.74
N ARG A 766 -15.41 -23.06 -6.06
CA ARG A 766 -15.07 -24.44 -6.49
C ARG A 766 -14.08 -24.49 -7.66
N HIS A 767 -14.20 -23.52 -8.58
CA HIS A 767 -13.35 -23.48 -9.77
C HIS A 767 -11.94 -22.95 -9.51
N TYR A 768 -11.68 -22.30 -8.37
CA TYR A 768 -10.38 -21.68 -8.09
C TYR A 768 -9.22 -22.68 -7.97
N TYR A 769 -9.55 -23.95 -7.70
CA TYR A 769 -8.60 -25.01 -7.36
C TYR A 769 -8.48 -26.08 -8.46
N LEU A 770 -9.04 -25.82 -9.66
CA LEU A 770 -8.90 -26.73 -10.79
C LEU A 770 -7.44 -26.76 -11.30
N THR A 771 -6.96 -27.95 -11.61
CA THR A 771 -5.55 -28.22 -11.94
C THR A 771 -5.41 -28.94 -13.27
N GLU A 772 -4.24 -28.88 -13.90
CA GLU A 772 -3.97 -29.67 -15.12
C GLU A 772 -4.08 -31.18 -14.87
N GLU A 773 -3.77 -31.66 -13.65
CA GLU A 773 -3.97 -33.07 -13.27
C GLU A 773 -5.44 -33.49 -13.35
N SER A 774 -6.36 -32.53 -13.13
CA SER A 774 -7.80 -32.75 -13.24
C SER A 774 -8.24 -33.08 -14.68
N LEU A 775 -7.42 -32.78 -15.70
CA LEU A 775 -7.70 -33.11 -17.10
C LEU A 775 -7.70 -34.62 -17.37
N SER A 776 -7.02 -35.41 -16.53
CA SER A 776 -6.96 -36.88 -16.69
C SER A 776 -8.33 -37.54 -16.49
N SER A 777 -9.16 -36.99 -15.60
CA SER A 777 -10.52 -37.45 -15.30
C SER A 777 -11.59 -36.81 -16.19
N ILE A 778 -11.22 -35.84 -17.03
CA ILE A 778 -12.14 -35.17 -17.96
C ILE A 778 -12.20 -35.96 -19.28
N PRO A 779 -13.39 -36.24 -19.84
CA PRO A 779 -13.50 -36.93 -21.12
C PRO A 779 -12.83 -36.16 -22.27
N ASP A 780 -12.24 -36.89 -23.21
CA ASP A 780 -11.34 -36.35 -24.23
C ASP A 780 -11.89 -35.13 -24.97
N GLN A 781 -13.17 -35.16 -25.37
CA GLN A 781 -13.79 -34.06 -26.12
C GLN A 781 -13.83 -32.73 -25.36
N TYR A 782 -13.86 -32.75 -24.03
CA TYR A 782 -13.94 -31.54 -23.19
C TYR A 782 -12.57 -31.03 -22.73
N ARG A 783 -11.48 -31.77 -22.98
CA ARG A 783 -10.16 -31.49 -22.38
C ARG A 783 -9.62 -30.12 -22.79
N ASP A 784 -9.72 -29.76 -24.06
CA ASP A 784 -9.19 -28.48 -24.55
C ASP A 784 -9.94 -27.27 -23.97
N TYR A 785 -11.27 -27.39 -23.83
CA TYR A 785 -12.10 -26.38 -23.17
C TYR A 785 -11.64 -26.16 -21.72
N HIS A 786 -11.54 -27.23 -20.94
CA HIS A 786 -11.11 -27.13 -19.54
C HIS A 786 -9.65 -26.72 -19.40
N LYS A 787 -8.77 -27.13 -20.31
CA LYS A 787 -7.36 -26.73 -20.31
C LYS A 787 -7.23 -25.21 -20.41
N ASN A 788 -7.93 -24.58 -21.35
CA ASN A 788 -7.93 -23.13 -21.50
C ASN A 788 -8.46 -22.44 -20.24
N ARG A 789 -9.58 -22.94 -19.70
CA ARG A 789 -10.18 -22.41 -18.47
C ARG A 789 -9.27 -22.54 -17.25
N ILE A 790 -8.57 -23.66 -17.08
CA ILE A 790 -7.60 -23.90 -16.00
C ILE A 790 -6.42 -22.92 -16.12
N LEU A 791 -5.91 -22.69 -17.34
CA LEU A 791 -4.83 -21.73 -17.56
C LEU A 791 -5.23 -20.31 -17.15
N GLU A 792 -6.40 -19.84 -17.56
CA GLU A 792 -6.91 -18.53 -17.14
C GLU A 792 -7.07 -18.44 -15.62
N ILE A 793 -7.67 -19.46 -15.02
CA ILE A 793 -7.84 -19.53 -13.57
C ILE A 793 -6.47 -19.51 -12.88
N ARG A 794 -5.44 -20.19 -13.36
CA ARG A 794 -4.13 -20.17 -12.70
C ARG A 794 -3.45 -18.80 -12.74
N GLU A 795 -3.72 -18.01 -13.78
CA GLU A 795 -3.13 -16.68 -13.95
C GLU A 795 -3.81 -15.62 -13.06
N ASP A 796 -5.14 -15.65 -13.00
CA ASP A 796 -5.95 -14.60 -12.40
C ASP A 796 -5.74 -14.48 -10.87
N PRO A 797 -5.72 -13.29 -10.27
CA PRO A 797 -5.83 -13.14 -8.82
C PRO A 797 -7.21 -13.59 -8.33
N LYS A 798 -7.25 -14.24 -7.16
CA LYS A 798 -8.49 -14.64 -6.48
C LYS A 798 -8.58 -14.10 -5.08
N ARG A 799 -9.78 -13.85 -4.60
CA ARG A 799 -10.05 -13.50 -3.20
C ARG A 799 -11.36 -14.11 -2.73
N ILE A 800 -11.37 -14.65 -1.51
CA ILE A 800 -12.56 -15.10 -0.82
C ILE A 800 -12.70 -14.23 0.44
N VAL A 801 -13.83 -13.57 0.58
CA VAL A 801 -14.16 -12.66 1.68
C VAL A 801 -15.30 -13.27 2.47
N TYR A 802 -15.09 -13.44 3.78
CA TYR A 802 -16.12 -13.88 4.72
C TYR A 802 -16.47 -12.70 5.62
N ASP A 803 -17.63 -12.08 5.39
CA ASP A 803 -18.16 -11.05 6.29
C ASP A 803 -18.91 -11.67 7.48
N GLU A 804 -18.94 -10.92 8.58
CA GLU A 804 -19.54 -11.32 9.87
C GLU A 804 -19.09 -12.75 10.31
N PHE A 805 -17.78 -13.03 10.21
CA PHE A 805 -17.19 -14.37 10.35
C PHE A 805 -17.47 -15.03 11.71
N HIS A 806 -17.72 -14.27 12.78
CA HIS A 806 -18.18 -14.78 14.08
C HIS A 806 -19.45 -15.64 14.01
N ARG A 807 -20.30 -15.49 12.97
CA ARG A 807 -21.46 -16.37 12.76
C ARG A 807 -21.05 -17.84 12.58
N THR A 808 -19.80 -18.10 12.21
CA THR A 808 -19.25 -19.45 12.02
C THR A 808 -18.69 -20.08 13.31
N ALA A 809 -18.71 -19.40 14.46
CA ALA A 809 -18.05 -19.85 15.69
C ALA A 809 -18.47 -21.26 16.16
N LYS A 810 -19.72 -21.66 15.90
CA LYS A 810 -20.24 -23.00 16.23
C LYS A 810 -20.09 -24.04 15.12
N SER A 811 -19.51 -23.66 13.99
CA SER A 811 -19.48 -24.45 12.75
C SER A 811 -18.08 -24.94 12.44
N LEU A 812 -17.68 -26.07 13.05
CA LEU A 812 -16.36 -26.68 12.81
C LEU A 812 -16.09 -26.93 11.32
N ALA A 813 -17.08 -27.46 10.58
CA ALA A 813 -16.94 -27.75 9.15
C ALA A 813 -16.56 -26.51 8.31
N VAL A 814 -17.17 -25.35 8.61
CA VAL A 814 -16.85 -24.10 7.90
C VAL A 814 -15.45 -23.61 8.27
N ARG A 815 -15.09 -23.67 9.56
CA ARG A 815 -13.78 -23.21 10.05
C ARG A 815 -12.64 -24.08 9.52
N ASP A 816 -12.81 -25.40 9.49
CA ASP A 816 -11.86 -26.34 8.90
C ASP A 816 -11.67 -26.09 7.40
N GLN A 817 -12.76 -25.83 6.67
CA GLN A 817 -12.66 -25.46 5.24
C GLN A 817 -11.90 -24.16 5.03
N VAL A 818 -12.14 -23.14 5.85
CA VAL A 818 -11.40 -21.86 5.79
C VAL A 818 -9.92 -22.08 6.10
N LEU A 819 -9.57 -22.93 7.07
CA LEU A 819 -8.18 -23.27 7.37
C LEU A 819 -7.47 -23.97 6.19
N ILE A 820 -8.16 -24.84 5.47
CA ILE A 820 -7.64 -25.44 4.22
C ILE A 820 -7.38 -24.34 3.19
N ASP A 821 -8.34 -23.43 2.99
CA ASP A 821 -8.22 -22.32 2.05
C ASP A 821 -7.03 -21.41 2.40
N MET A 822 -6.79 -21.16 3.69
CA MET A 822 -5.65 -20.37 4.18
C MET A 822 -4.31 -21.08 3.95
N ARG A 823 -4.24 -22.40 4.17
CA ARG A 823 -3.01 -23.19 3.99
C ARG A 823 -2.62 -23.35 2.52
N GLU A 824 -3.61 -23.55 1.66
CA GLU A 824 -3.39 -23.93 0.26
C GLU A 824 -3.56 -22.76 -0.72
N GLY A 825 -4.27 -21.70 -0.33
CA GLY A 825 -4.68 -20.61 -1.20
C GLY A 825 -3.53 -19.95 -1.95
N ARG A 826 -2.36 -19.80 -1.31
CA ARG A 826 -1.15 -19.23 -1.94
C ARG A 826 -0.76 -19.95 -3.23
N LYS A 827 -0.84 -21.29 -3.26
CA LYS A 827 -0.49 -22.10 -4.45
C LYS A 827 -1.36 -21.74 -5.66
N TRP A 828 -2.57 -21.26 -5.39
CA TRP A 828 -3.61 -20.95 -6.37
C TRP A 828 -3.87 -19.45 -6.54
N LYS A 829 -3.00 -18.58 -6.01
CA LYS A 829 -3.19 -17.12 -5.96
C LYS A 829 -4.51 -16.68 -5.31
N VAL A 830 -4.99 -17.43 -4.32
CA VAL A 830 -6.19 -17.13 -3.55
C VAL A 830 -5.80 -16.38 -2.27
N GLN A 831 -6.40 -15.20 -2.11
CA GLN A 831 -6.36 -14.41 -0.88
C GLN A 831 -7.58 -14.74 -0.03
N ILE A 832 -7.40 -14.79 1.29
CA ILE A 832 -8.50 -15.03 2.24
C ILE A 832 -8.66 -13.81 3.12
N ALA A 833 -9.88 -13.31 3.26
CA ALA A 833 -10.20 -12.19 4.14
C ALA A 833 -11.31 -12.58 5.11
N LEU A 834 -11.03 -12.49 6.40
CA LEU A 834 -11.97 -12.78 7.47
C LEU A 834 -12.31 -11.47 8.20
N LEU A 835 -13.57 -11.06 8.13
CA LEU A 835 -14.05 -9.85 8.79
C LEU A 835 -14.90 -10.23 9.99
N SER A 836 -14.59 -9.69 11.17
CA SER A 836 -15.38 -9.97 12.37
C SER A 836 -15.46 -8.79 13.34
N GLN A 837 -16.10 -9.01 14.49
CA GLN A 837 -16.32 -7.96 15.49
C GLN A 837 -15.22 -7.94 16.56
N SER A 838 -14.64 -9.10 16.87
CA SER A 838 -13.61 -9.30 17.89
C SER A 838 -12.46 -10.16 17.36
N VAL A 839 -11.28 -10.03 17.99
CA VAL A 839 -10.14 -10.92 17.75
C VAL A 839 -10.44 -12.37 18.19
N GLU A 840 -11.33 -12.55 19.16
CA GLU A 840 -11.71 -13.86 19.71
C GLU A 840 -12.56 -14.69 18.75
N ASP A 841 -13.04 -14.07 17.66
CA ASP A 841 -13.84 -14.76 16.63
C ASP A 841 -12.96 -15.61 15.70
N PHE A 842 -11.63 -15.44 15.76
CA PHE A 842 -10.64 -16.15 14.95
C PHE A 842 -9.96 -17.26 15.76
N ASP A 843 -9.72 -18.41 15.14
CA ASP A 843 -8.98 -19.50 15.77
C ASP A 843 -7.50 -19.13 15.89
N SER A 844 -6.78 -19.73 16.86
CA SER A 844 -5.34 -19.50 17.03
C SER A 844 -4.55 -19.80 15.76
N VAL A 845 -4.90 -20.88 15.04
CA VAL A 845 -4.28 -21.24 13.76
C VAL A 845 -4.57 -20.20 12.67
N MET A 846 -5.74 -19.55 12.70
CA MET A 846 -6.07 -18.48 11.75
C MET A 846 -5.23 -17.24 12.01
N ILE A 847 -5.04 -16.90 13.28
CA ILE A 847 -4.17 -15.82 13.74
C ILE A 847 -2.72 -16.07 13.33
N ASP A 848 -2.21 -17.28 13.54
CA ASP A 848 -0.82 -17.64 13.21
C ASP A 848 -0.50 -17.53 11.71
N PHE A 849 -1.49 -17.78 10.84
CA PHE A 849 -1.32 -17.66 9.39
C PHE A 849 -1.60 -16.25 8.84
N ALA A 850 -2.15 -15.34 9.64
CA ALA A 850 -2.49 -14.01 9.19
C ALA A 850 -1.24 -13.22 8.77
N THR A 851 -1.29 -12.61 7.58
CA THR A 851 -0.22 -11.76 7.06
C THR A 851 -0.56 -10.29 7.08
N SER A 852 -1.84 -9.95 7.17
CA SER A 852 -2.31 -8.58 7.33
C SER A 852 -3.37 -8.56 8.42
N ILE A 853 -3.15 -7.77 9.46
CA ILE A 853 -4.10 -7.59 10.56
C ILE A 853 -4.51 -6.13 10.59
N TYR A 854 -5.81 -5.87 10.57
CA TYR A 854 -6.41 -4.54 10.58
C TYR A 854 -7.28 -4.38 11.82
N ILE A 855 -6.81 -3.55 12.76
CA ILE A 855 -7.47 -3.28 14.03
C ILE A 855 -8.13 -1.91 13.95
N MET A 856 -9.43 -1.88 13.61
CA MET A 856 -10.13 -0.63 13.30
C MET A 856 -10.85 0.00 14.50
N ASP A 857 -10.86 -0.69 15.63
CA ASP A 857 -11.39 -0.20 16.89
C ASP A 857 -10.58 -0.79 18.05
N ALA A 858 -10.26 0.03 19.05
CA ALA A 858 -9.53 -0.43 20.22
C ALA A 858 -10.36 -1.34 21.13
N GLY A 859 -11.68 -1.14 21.17
CA GLY A 859 -12.55 -1.78 22.14
C GLY A 859 -12.25 -1.35 23.60
N PRO A 860 -12.81 -2.07 24.58
CA PRO A 860 -12.53 -1.83 25.99
C PRO A 860 -11.08 -2.19 26.37
N SER A 861 -10.58 -1.68 27.51
CA SER A 861 -9.20 -1.90 27.96
C SER A 861 -8.77 -3.37 27.95
N GLN A 862 -9.66 -4.29 28.34
CA GLN A 862 -9.39 -5.73 28.34
C GLN A 862 -9.18 -6.30 26.92
N ALA A 863 -9.93 -5.82 25.93
CA ALA A 863 -9.77 -6.25 24.54
C ALA A 863 -8.43 -5.77 23.96
N VAL A 864 -7.99 -4.57 24.34
CA VAL A 864 -6.67 -4.05 23.99
C VAL A 864 -5.55 -4.91 24.57
N GLU A 865 -5.63 -5.30 25.86
CA GLU A 865 -4.62 -6.18 26.47
C GLU A 865 -4.52 -7.52 25.74
N LYS A 866 -5.66 -8.16 25.46
CA LYS A 866 -5.70 -9.42 24.70
C LYS A 866 -5.11 -9.27 23.31
N THR A 867 -5.53 -8.25 22.57
CA THR A 867 -5.00 -7.92 21.23
C THR A 867 -3.48 -7.73 21.27
N THR A 868 -2.97 -7.01 22.28
CA THR A 868 -1.54 -6.77 22.46
C THR A 868 -0.77 -8.08 22.66
N GLN A 869 -1.29 -8.97 23.51
CA GLN A 869 -0.68 -10.27 23.79
C GLN A 869 -0.70 -11.20 22.56
N ILE A 870 -1.82 -11.26 21.85
CA ILE A 870 -2.02 -12.15 20.70
C ILE A 870 -1.07 -11.79 19.56
N PHE A 871 -0.96 -10.51 19.22
CA PHE A 871 -0.19 -10.06 18.06
C PHE A 871 1.23 -9.58 18.39
N GLY A 872 1.63 -9.62 19.67
CA GLY A 872 2.93 -9.15 20.12
C GLY A 872 3.15 -7.66 19.92
N LEU A 873 2.11 -6.85 20.15
CA LEU A 873 2.21 -5.39 19.98
C LEU A 873 3.08 -4.79 21.08
N SER A 874 3.88 -3.77 20.75
CA SER A 874 4.63 -3.02 21.76
C SER A 874 3.69 -2.15 22.62
N ASP A 875 4.17 -1.71 23.79
CA ASP A 875 3.42 -0.79 24.63
C ASP A 875 3.08 0.52 23.90
N THR A 876 3.97 0.97 23.00
CA THR A 876 3.70 2.11 22.11
C THR A 876 2.53 1.83 21.18
N ALA A 877 2.51 0.67 20.51
CA ALA A 877 1.41 0.30 19.63
C ALA A 877 0.08 0.14 20.39
N LYS A 878 0.12 -0.39 21.62
CA LYS A 878 -1.02 -0.47 22.53
C LYS A 878 -1.57 0.90 22.93
N ILE A 879 -0.71 1.87 23.24
CA ILE A 879 -1.11 3.25 23.53
C ILE A 879 -1.70 3.92 22.28
N ALA A 880 -1.06 3.74 21.12
CA ALA A 880 -1.55 4.27 19.86
C ALA A 880 -2.92 3.70 19.49
N LEU A 881 -3.13 2.39 19.68
CA LEU A 881 -4.43 1.74 19.51
C LEU A 881 -5.50 2.43 20.36
N ARG A 882 -5.25 2.65 21.65
CA ARG A 882 -6.22 3.29 22.55
C ARG A 882 -6.52 4.75 22.23
N THR A 883 -5.53 5.50 21.76
CA THR A 883 -5.59 6.98 21.73
C THR A 883 -5.76 7.57 20.34
N ARG A 884 -5.46 6.80 19.28
CA ARG A 884 -5.40 7.32 17.91
C ARG A 884 -6.27 6.56 16.91
N VAL A 885 -6.60 5.29 17.17
CA VAL A 885 -7.53 4.53 16.30
C VAL A 885 -8.94 5.05 16.48
N HIS A 886 -9.63 5.28 15.37
CA HIS A 886 -11.00 5.76 15.33
C HIS A 886 -11.69 5.35 14.02
N GLY A 887 -13.01 5.16 14.09
CA GLY A 887 -13.86 4.92 12.92
C GLY A 887 -13.92 6.11 11.95
N PRO A 888 -14.77 6.00 10.90
CA PRO A 888 -14.89 7.01 9.86
C PRO A 888 -15.26 8.40 10.40
N ARG A 889 -14.52 9.43 9.97
CA ARG A 889 -14.82 10.85 10.19
C ARG A 889 -14.28 11.70 9.04
N ALA A 890 -14.49 13.01 9.08
CA ALA A 890 -13.85 13.94 8.16
C ALA A 890 -12.33 13.73 8.14
N GLY A 891 -11.77 13.42 6.98
CA GLY A 891 -10.35 13.09 6.79
C GLY A 891 -9.97 11.61 6.91
N GLY A 892 -10.93 10.68 7.08
CA GLY A 892 -10.72 9.23 6.98
C GLY A 892 -10.87 8.45 8.30
N ALA A 893 -10.67 7.14 8.23
CA ALA A 893 -10.67 6.22 9.38
C ALA A 893 -9.24 5.78 9.69
N THR A 894 -8.79 5.92 10.95
CA THR A 894 -7.44 5.56 11.37
C THR A 894 -7.45 4.24 12.11
N PHE A 895 -6.62 3.28 11.71
CA PHE A 895 -6.54 1.94 12.25
C PHE A 895 -5.08 1.53 12.48
N LEU A 896 -4.87 0.59 13.39
CA LEU A 896 -3.57 -0.04 13.56
C LEU A 896 -3.49 -1.22 12.59
N ALA A 897 -2.42 -1.26 11.79
CA ALA A 897 -2.16 -2.32 10.83
C ALA A 897 -0.87 -3.04 11.17
N GLN A 898 -0.87 -4.37 11.03
CA GLN A 898 0.33 -5.19 11.12
C GLN A 898 0.43 -6.04 9.86
N TYR A 899 1.56 -5.91 9.17
CA TYR A 899 1.88 -6.66 7.95
C TYR A 899 3.09 -7.56 8.18
N ALA A 900 2.92 -8.85 7.97
CA ALA A 900 4.05 -9.78 7.85
C ALA A 900 4.59 -9.75 6.41
N THR A 901 5.79 -9.22 6.23
CA THR A 901 6.47 -9.11 4.94
C THR A 901 7.72 -10.00 4.90
N LYS A 902 8.29 -10.19 3.71
CA LYS A 902 9.56 -10.92 3.54
C LYS A 902 10.74 -10.24 4.25
N THR A 903 10.65 -8.95 4.55
CA THR A 903 11.67 -8.16 5.25
C THR A 903 11.36 -7.97 6.73
N GLY A 904 10.34 -8.66 7.27
CA GLY A 904 9.95 -8.58 8.68
C GLY A 904 8.53 -8.07 8.89
N VAL A 905 8.17 -7.85 10.15
CA VAL A 905 6.85 -7.35 10.54
C VAL A 905 6.85 -5.82 10.49
N ASN A 906 5.80 -5.24 9.90
CA ASN A 906 5.59 -3.80 9.82
C ASN A 906 4.31 -3.44 10.59
N VAL A 907 4.43 -2.70 11.69
CA VAL A 907 3.31 -2.28 12.56
C VAL A 907 3.16 -0.77 12.50
N GLN A 908 2.07 -0.29 11.93
CA GLN A 908 1.87 1.13 11.68
C GLN A 908 0.45 1.58 11.94
N LEU A 909 0.33 2.84 12.36
CA LEU A 909 -0.94 3.53 12.42
C LEU A 909 -1.20 4.14 11.04
N LEU A 910 -2.27 3.73 10.39
CA LEU A 910 -2.61 4.12 9.02
C LEU A 910 -4.01 4.71 8.95
N THR A 911 -4.22 5.65 8.04
CA THR A 911 -5.51 6.26 7.78
C THR A 911 -5.99 5.94 6.37
N LEU A 912 -7.17 5.31 6.26
CA LEU A 912 -7.91 5.17 5.01
C LEU A 912 -8.66 6.47 4.76
N THR A 913 -8.25 7.21 3.71
CA THR A 913 -8.84 8.50 3.33
C THR A 913 -9.51 8.36 1.97
N LEU A 914 -10.81 8.08 1.99
CA LEU A 914 -11.63 7.99 0.76
C LEU A 914 -12.26 9.34 0.46
N GLY A 915 -12.31 9.68 -0.83
CA GLY A 915 -13.00 10.88 -1.30
C GLY A 915 -14.52 10.72 -1.28
N PRO A 916 -15.27 11.84 -1.34
CA PRO A 916 -16.73 11.83 -1.32
C PRO A 916 -17.43 10.95 -2.39
N ILE A 917 -16.96 10.95 -3.64
CA ILE A 917 -17.47 10.10 -4.74
C ILE A 917 -17.25 8.63 -4.39
N GLU A 918 -16.07 8.28 -3.87
CA GLU A 918 -15.79 6.91 -3.45
C GLU A 918 -16.65 6.46 -2.26
N LEU A 919 -16.86 7.34 -1.27
CA LEU A 919 -17.77 7.08 -0.15
C LEU A 919 -19.20 6.87 -0.64
N TRP A 920 -19.69 7.71 -1.55
CA TRP A 920 -21.00 7.53 -2.18
C TRP A 920 -21.11 6.26 -3.00
N ALA A 921 -20.03 5.83 -3.66
CA ALA A 921 -19.99 4.57 -4.39
C ALA A 921 -20.10 3.37 -3.44
N PHE A 922 -19.45 3.42 -2.28
CA PHE A 922 -19.48 2.35 -1.28
C PHE A 922 -20.63 2.42 -0.29
N SER A 923 -21.39 3.52 -0.22
CA SER A 923 -22.49 3.63 0.72
C SER A 923 -23.54 2.54 0.48
N THR A 924 -23.92 1.87 1.56
CA THR A 924 -24.85 0.73 1.60
C THR A 924 -26.03 0.97 2.53
N THR A 925 -26.08 2.14 3.18
CA THR A 925 -27.24 2.65 3.91
C THR A 925 -28.44 2.71 2.96
N ALA A 926 -29.62 2.27 3.41
CA ALA A 926 -30.78 2.09 2.54
C ALA A 926 -31.21 3.39 1.86
N GLU A 927 -31.26 4.48 2.62
CA GLU A 927 -31.64 5.82 2.18
C GLU A 927 -30.62 6.37 1.16
N ASP A 928 -29.33 6.28 1.49
CA ASP A 928 -28.24 6.71 0.61
C ASP A 928 -28.27 5.95 -0.73
N ALA A 929 -28.39 4.62 -0.67
CA ALA A 929 -28.45 3.77 -1.86
C ALA A 929 -29.70 4.06 -2.69
N ALA A 930 -30.86 4.29 -2.06
CA ALA A 930 -32.10 4.63 -2.77
C ALA A 930 -31.99 5.94 -3.54
N VAL A 931 -31.51 7.01 -2.90
CA VAL A 931 -31.31 8.32 -3.56
C VAL A 931 -30.28 8.22 -4.67
N ARG A 932 -29.12 7.60 -4.40
CA ARG A 932 -28.06 7.41 -5.40
C ARG A 932 -28.55 6.65 -6.62
N ASN A 933 -29.20 5.50 -6.42
CA ASN A 933 -29.64 4.64 -7.53
C ASN A 933 -30.75 5.30 -8.36
N ARG A 934 -31.64 6.10 -7.75
CA ARG A 934 -32.63 6.89 -8.48
C ARG A 934 -31.94 8.00 -9.29
N LEU A 935 -30.98 8.73 -8.71
CA LEU A 935 -30.21 9.75 -9.42
C LEU A 935 -29.36 9.18 -10.57
N TYR A 936 -28.83 7.96 -10.44
CA TYR A 936 -28.10 7.28 -11.52
C TYR A 936 -28.94 7.15 -12.80
N ARG A 937 -30.26 6.94 -12.67
CA ARG A 937 -31.18 6.83 -13.81
C ARG A 937 -31.44 8.17 -14.50
N HIS A 938 -31.33 9.28 -13.77
CA HIS A 938 -31.60 10.62 -14.30
C HIS A 938 -30.36 11.32 -14.85
N LEU A 939 -29.22 11.21 -14.15
CA LEU A 939 -28.00 11.97 -14.46
C LEU A 939 -26.88 11.09 -15.03
N GLY A 940 -26.99 9.77 -14.88
CA GLY A 940 -25.89 8.84 -15.07
C GLY A 940 -25.04 8.65 -13.80
N PRO A 941 -24.35 7.51 -13.63
CA PRO A 941 -23.68 7.16 -12.37
C PRO A 941 -22.58 8.12 -11.92
N ALA A 942 -21.67 8.49 -12.83
CA ALA A 942 -20.54 9.36 -12.50
C ALA A 942 -21.01 10.77 -12.08
N GLU A 943 -21.93 11.34 -12.85
CA GLU A 943 -22.46 12.67 -12.59
C GLU A 943 -23.32 12.72 -11.33
N ALA A 944 -24.16 11.71 -11.09
CA ALA A 944 -24.93 11.60 -9.86
C ALA A 944 -24.02 11.53 -8.62
N ARG A 945 -22.94 10.73 -8.64
CA ARG A 945 -21.98 10.70 -7.53
C ARG A 945 -21.28 12.04 -7.35
N ARG A 946 -20.92 12.75 -8.44
CA ARG A 946 -20.30 14.08 -8.37
C ARG A 946 -21.22 15.10 -7.69
N VAL A 947 -22.49 15.12 -8.06
CA VAL A 947 -23.49 16.01 -7.45
C VAL A 947 -23.71 15.67 -5.97
N LEU A 948 -23.87 14.39 -5.66
CA LEU A 948 -24.01 13.92 -4.27
C LEU A 948 -22.77 14.22 -3.43
N ALA A 949 -21.57 14.07 -3.99
CA ALA A 949 -20.31 14.42 -3.36
C ALA A 949 -20.19 15.93 -3.06
N ASN A 950 -20.66 16.79 -3.96
CA ASN A 950 -20.64 18.23 -3.76
C ASN A 950 -21.64 18.68 -2.68
N LEU A 951 -22.85 18.11 -2.67
CA LEU A 951 -23.89 18.43 -1.69
C LEU A 951 -23.63 17.81 -0.32
N PHE A 952 -23.16 16.56 -0.30
CA PHE A 952 -23.02 15.72 0.88
C PHE A 952 -21.60 15.10 0.91
N PRO A 953 -20.56 15.91 1.22
CA PRO A 953 -19.16 15.46 1.15
C PRO A 953 -18.81 14.36 2.16
N ASN A 954 -19.63 14.14 3.18
CA ASN A 954 -19.45 13.05 4.14
C ASN A 954 -19.91 11.68 3.60
N GLY A 955 -20.51 11.63 2.40
CA GLY A 955 -20.95 10.38 1.77
C GLY A 955 -22.28 9.82 2.25
N SER A 956 -23.12 10.65 2.90
CA SER A 956 -24.45 10.22 3.39
C SER A 956 -25.44 11.39 3.48
N ILE A 957 -26.71 11.09 3.24
CA ILE A 957 -27.87 11.99 3.40
C ILE A 957 -28.63 11.76 4.72
N ALA A 958 -28.23 10.80 5.55
CA ALA A 958 -28.99 10.39 6.74
C ALA A 958 -29.44 11.59 7.61
N LYS A 959 -28.54 12.55 7.86
CA LYS A 959 -28.86 13.76 8.61
C LYS A 959 -29.92 14.64 7.94
N GLU A 960 -29.84 14.83 6.63
CA GLU A 960 -30.82 15.62 5.87
C GLU A 960 -32.20 14.96 5.90
N VAL A 961 -32.25 13.63 5.81
CA VAL A 961 -33.49 12.86 5.91
C VAL A 961 -34.08 12.97 7.32
N GLU A 962 -33.26 12.83 8.37
CA GLU A 962 -33.67 13.02 9.76
C GLU A 962 -34.23 14.43 10.02
N ASP A 963 -33.53 15.47 9.54
CA ASP A 963 -33.95 16.87 9.69
C ASP A 963 -35.31 17.13 8.98
N ARG A 964 -35.52 16.56 7.79
CA ARG A 964 -36.79 16.65 7.06
C ARG A 964 -37.91 15.89 7.74
N LEU A 965 -37.66 14.66 8.21
CA LEU A 965 -38.65 13.87 8.96
C LEU A 965 -39.05 14.56 10.26
N ALA A 966 -38.11 15.20 10.96
CA ALA A 966 -38.40 15.98 12.15
C ALA A 966 -39.30 17.19 11.83
N ALA A 967 -39.09 17.86 10.70
CA ALA A 967 -39.94 18.97 10.24
C ALA A 967 -41.37 18.51 9.90
N VAL A 968 -41.52 17.38 9.18
CA VAL A 968 -42.83 16.79 8.87
C VAL A 968 -43.56 16.40 10.16
N LYS A 969 -42.87 15.76 11.11
CA LYS A 969 -43.43 15.41 12.42
C LYS A 969 -43.92 16.64 13.19
N ALA A 970 -43.23 17.77 13.08
CA ALA A 970 -43.62 19.02 13.72
C ALA A 970 -44.87 19.66 13.07
N GLN A 971 -45.13 19.40 11.79
CA GLN A 971 -46.29 19.92 11.05
C GLN A 971 -47.53 19.02 11.16
N GLU A 972 -47.38 17.70 11.10
CA GLU A 972 -48.49 16.74 10.94
C GLU A 972 -48.74 15.86 12.19
N GLY A 973 -47.86 15.90 13.20
CA GLY A 973 -48.06 15.25 14.50
C GLY A 973 -47.79 13.74 14.57
N LEU A 974 -47.96 12.99 13.48
CA LEU A 974 -47.64 11.56 13.36
C LEU A 974 -46.83 11.30 12.08
N ILE A 975 -45.86 10.37 12.15
CA ILE A 975 -45.10 9.88 10.99
C ILE A 975 -45.77 8.58 10.54
N GLU A 976 -46.44 8.58 9.39
CA GLU A 976 -46.87 7.34 8.71
C GLU A 976 -45.66 6.70 7.97
N GLU A 977 -45.67 5.39 7.74
CA GLU A 977 -44.56 4.70 7.04
C GLU A 977 -44.28 5.28 5.63
N ASP A 978 -45.31 5.81 4.96
CA ASP A 978 -45.22 6.46 3.64
C ASP A 978 -44.48 7.82 3.66
N ALA A 979 -44.27 8.41 4.85
CA ALA A 979 -43.61 9.71 4.98
C ALA A 979 -42.12 9.66 4.58
N MET A 980 -41.45 8.52 4.79
CA MET A 980 -40.03 8.38 4.47
C MET A 980 -39.78 8.35 2.95
N ASP A 981 -40.57 7.58 2.21
CA ASP A 981 -40.48 7.54 0.75
C ASP A 981 -40.83 8.89 0.13
N SER A 982 -41.83 9.58 0.67
CA SER A 982 -42.19 10.96 0.27
C SER A 982 -41.03 11.95 0.49
N VAL A 983 -40.34 11.88 1.64
CA VAL A 983 -39.17 12.72 1.93
C VAL A 983 -38.01 12.43 0.95
N ILE A 984 -37.77 11.15 0.64
CA ILE A 984 -36.74 10.74 -0.32
C ILE A 984 -37.08 11.25 -1.73
N GLU A 985 -38.32 11.10 -2.19
CA GLU A 985 -38.77 11.61 -3.49
C GLU A 985 -38.63 13.14 -3.58
N GLN A 986 -39.03 13.85 -2.52
CA GLN A 986 -38.90 15.29 -2.46
C GLN A 986 -37.43 15.73 -2.48
N LEU A 987 -36.55 15.03 -1.76
CA LEU A 987 -35.11 15.31 -1.77
C LEU A 987 -34.52 15.12 -3.17
N ILE A 988 -34.90 14.05 -3.87
CA ILE A 988 -34.44 13.80 -5.24
C ILE A 988 -34.92 14.92 -6.18
N HIS A 989 -36.19 15.33 -6.07
CA HIS A 989 -36.73 16.43 -6.86
C HIS A 989 -35.96 17.73 -6.60
N ASP A 990 -35.72 18.07 -5.33
CA ASP A 990 -34.97 19.26 -4.94
C ASP A 990 -33.53 19.22 -5.50
N ILE A 991 -32.86 18.06 -5.46
CA ILE A 991 -31.51 17.87 -6.03
C ILE A 991 -31.53 18.09 -7.55
N LEU A 992 -32.50 17.49 -8.26
CA LEU A 992 -32.58 17.60 -9.73
C LEU A 992 -32.95 19.01 -10.18
N GLU A 993 -33.87 19.68 -9.48
CA GLU A 993 -34.23 21.07 -9.76
C GLU A 993 -33.01 21.97 -9.57
N ALA A 994 -32.28 21.79 -8.46
CA ALA A 994 -31.14 22.62 -8.15
C ALA A 994 -29.96 22.34 -9.10
N TYR A 995 -29.73 21.08 -9.49
CA TYR A 995 -28.78 20.69 -10.54
C TYR A 995 -29.10 21.33 -11.89
N SER A 996 -30.38 21.42 -12.28
CA SER A 996 -30.79 22.04 -13.54
C SER A 996 -30.46 23.54 -13.61
N LYS A 997 -30.36 24.20 -12.45
CA LYS A 997 -30.00 25.62 -12.32
C LYS A 997 -28.49 25.81 -12.24
N ASP A 998 -27.81 24.95 -11.48
CA ASP A 998 -26.36 24.97 -11.28
C ASP A 998 -25.82 23.53 -11.19
N PRO A 999 -25.14 23.02 -12.23
CA PRO A 999 -24.51 21.70 -12.19
C PRO A 999 -23.45 21.55 -11.09
N ASP A 1000 -22.86 22.64 -10.60
CA ASP A 1000 -21.81 22.63 -9.59
C ASP A 1000 -22.33 22.98 -8.18
N ILE A 1001 -23.63 22.77 -7.96
CA ILE A 1001 -24.30 23.04 -6.69
C ILE A 1001 -23.61 22.37 -5.49
N LYS A 1002 -23.44 23.15 -4.41
CA LYS A 1002 -22.82 22.71 -3.15
C LYS A 1002 -23.76 22.72 -1.94
N VAL A 1003 -24.91 23.38 -2.06
CA VAL A 1003 -25.89 23.50 -0.98
C VAL A 1003 -27.28 23.51 -1.60
N LEU A 1004 -28.22 22.75 -1.04
CA LEU A 1004 -29.62 22.82 -1.45
C LEU A 1004 -30.23 24.15 -0.99
N PRO A 1005 -31.03 24.82 -1.83
CA PRO A 1005 -31.69 26.06 -1.42
C PRO A 1005 -32.59 25.82 -0.21
N ALA A 1006 -32.44 26.65 0.83
CA ALA A 1006 -33.31 26.61 2.00
C ALA A 1006 -34.75 26.92 1.54
N LYS A 1007 -35.69 26.00 1.79
CA LYS A 1007 -37.11 26.28 1.57
C LYS A 1007 -37.52 27.39 2.55
N ALA A 1008 -38.16 28.44 2.03
CA ALA A 1008 -38.87 29.39 2.87
C ALA A 1008 -39.96 28.60 3.61
N VAL A 1009 -39.89 28.60 4.94
CA VAL A 1009 -40.82 27.90 5.83
C VAL A 1009 -42.24 28.41 5.66
#